data_AF-A0A937AP53-F1
#
_entry.id   AF-A0A937AP53-F1
#
_cell.length_a   1.000
_cell.length_b   1.000
_cell.length_c   1.000
_cell.angle_alpha   90.00
_cell.angle_beta   90.00
_cell.angle_gamma   90.00
#
_symmetry.space_group_name_H-M   'P 1'
#
loop_
_entity.id
_entity.type
_entity.pdbx_description
1 polymer ?
#
loop_
_entity_poly.entity_id
_entity_poly.type
_entity_poly.pdbx_seq_one_letter_code
_entity_poly.pdbx_strand_id
1 'polypeptide(L)'
;MNRPGGWLNEAEAEVERSGIKETIVAGTRTTGARGQFSGKLAVLAASVAMSVLSPMALGAADAPKDTELLRDYVHYVRIARYDLAQSNAQALLDRLVPPFGKTEADKGGLTLEAFVKLVEQGDMQRFEESITRGQRVGDVEEVSTKLQRAYEQGKREQARNAEAITKNIQLLVGTSRQRLVGRERLMAAGEYAMPQLVEALVRNTDSALSAEVRKLMVDMGRFSVMPLTATMPNVDAKTQETIATILGDVRYKASLPFLYEAALNEKVNENVRKAAQNAIAKIDGSFDKNMEPSTLYTLLGESYASQQESLVNFPGEQMQLVWSYVQGSGLAATPVRSEIYFQTMAMRMAERAMSLNAGNREATALWVASNLSREMNTPSEYQHPLYTQGYRDAMYYAVSAGPAIDQLVLARGLSTKDSALALKAIAALQRNGGASALSDAKQSRPLIDALRYANTRVQFEAALAFAGAQPQNTFEGSDRVVPILASAVRNAGARYAAVISGNAEVANSIAGVLRADGFTVLPPGKSLGEIAEPLASAPGIDLIVTSLPGTSTAEVITQARASSKLSATAVVAIMSPAGENELRSAFGRDQTVALVRQGSNPQQIAEATKQLLQRSAGEAISTDEATAYQTRALTALRDLAIANSPVFNAGDAALPLIGALGNTKGKVREQVAEVLSRLNGKNAQTALADAALSAEGDEMMLMVAKLTDSAKRFGNLLEERQVSRITALAGKGSDEQATAIAGLIGALNLPNDSILPILKGGKQ
;
A
#
# COMPACT_ATOMS: atom_id res chain seq x y z
N MET A 1 27.07 -42.36 27.13
CA MET A 1 28.17 -41.78 27.92
C MET A 1 28.19 -40.27 27.71
N ASN A 2 28.16 -39.52 28.82
CA ASN A 2 28.41 -38.08 29.03
C ASN A 2 27.58 -36.98 28.32
N ARG A 3 26.67 -36.38 29.12
CA ARG A 3 26.40 -34.93 29.24
C ARG A 3 27.52 -34.26 30.09
N PRO A 4 27.66 -32.90 30.27
CA PRO A 4 26.63 -31.84 30.37
C PRO A 4 26.99 -30.46 29.73
N GLY A 5 26.06 -29.50 29.54
CA GLY A 5 25.64 -28.40 30.46
C GLY A 5 25.92 -27.05 29.74
N GLY A 6 25.20 -25.91 29.81
CA GLY A 6 24.14 -25.37 30.66
C GLY A 6 24.53 -23.93 31.03
N TRP A 7 23.82 -22.88 30.56
CA TRP A 7 23.88 -21.51 31.13
C TRP A 7 22.55 -20.78 30.95
N LEU A 8 21.99 -20.35 32.08
CA LEU A 8 20.82 -19.50 32.28
C LEU A 8 21.31 -18.27 33.07
N ASN A 9 20.73 -17.11 32.77
CA ASN A 9 20.52 -15.92 33.62
C ASN A 9 21.72 -15.17 34.22
N GLU A 10 21.86 -13.89 33.84
CA GLU A 10 22.24 -12.79 34.74
C GLU A 10 21.97 -11.45 34.06
N ALA A 11 20.94 -10.72 34.52
CA ALA A 11 20.75 -9.29 34.22
C ALA A 11 19.84 -8.68 35.31
N GLU A 12 20.40 -8.49 36.50
CA GLU A 12 19.92 -7.54 37.50
C GLU A 12 21.11 -6.73 38.03
N ALA A 13 20.82 -5.46 38.32
CA ALA A 13 21.59 -4.49 39.10
C ALA A 13 22.81 -3.81 38.46
N GLU A 14 22.60 -2.58 37.96
CA GLU A 14 23.44 -1.44 38.36
C GLU A 14 22.70 -0.10 38.21
N VAL A 15 22.22 0.42 39.35
CA VAL A 15 21.80 1.81 39.56
C VAL A 15 22.81 2.43 40.52
N GLU A 16 23.03 3.74 40.37
CA GLU A 16 23.76 4.68 41.24
C GLU A 16 25.26 4.88 40.96
N ARG A 17 25.61 5.99 40.27
CA ARG A 17 26.18 7.18 40.96
C ARG A 17 26.53 8.35 40.03
N SER A 18 26.24 9.54 40.58
CA SER A 18 26.74 10.89 40.24
C SER A 18 26.13 11.54 38.98
N GLY A 19 25.64 12.77 39.00
CA GLY A 19 25.66 13.81 40.02
C GLY A 19 25.62 15.18 39.33
N ILE A 20 24.50 15.89 39.47
CA ILE A 20 24.33 17.34 39.61
C ILE A 20 25.18 18.27 38.72
N LYS A 21 24.49 19.08 37.90
CA LYS A 21 24.65 20.55 37.86
C LYS A 21 23.49 21.24 37.14
N GLU A 22 22.67 21.95 37.91
CA GLU A 22 21.85 23.08 37.45
C GLU A 22 22.75 24.27 37.08
N THR A 23 22.37 25.04 36.06
CA THR A 23 22.65 26.49 36.04
C THR A 23 21.55 27.22 35.24
N ILE A 24 21.09 28.32 35.84
CA ILE A 24 19.96 29.19 35.52
C ILE A 24 20.46 30.47 34.79
N VAL A 25 19.68 30.91 33.79
CA VAL A 25 19.38 32.30 33.33
C VAL A 25 20.51 33.27 32.90
N ALA A 26 20.39 33.83 31.68
CA ALA A 26 20.19 35.28 31.41
C ALA A 26 20.65 35.72 30.00
N GLY A 27 19.84 36.56 29.34
CA GLY A 27 20.35 37.82 28.79
C GLY A 27 20.65 37.92 27.29
N THR A 28 19.65 38.38 26.53
CA THR A 28 19.71 39.52 25.56
C THR A 28 20.99 39.76 24.72
N ARG A 29 20.83 39.83 23.39
CA ARG A 29 21.01 41.08 22.63
C ARG A 29 20.55 41.01 21.17
N THR A 30 19.85 42.07 20.82
CA THR A 30 19.33 42.56 19.53
C THR A 30 20.40 43.05 18.54
N THR A 31 20.13 42.84 17.25
CA THR A 31 20.36 43.74 16.09
C THR A 31 19.46 43.19 14.96
N GLY A 32 18.67 43.91 14.17
CA GLY A 32 18.47 45.33 13.93
C GLY A 32 18.31 45.53 12.42
N ALA A 33 17.10 45.82 11.91
CA ALA A 33 16.91 46.49 10.63
C ALA A 33 15.52 47.16 10.55
N ARG A 34 15.56 48.48 10.38
CA ARG A 34 14.45 49.44 10.28
C ARG A 34 13.80 49.42 8.90
N GLY A 35 12.52 49.79 8.86
CA GLY A 35 11.84 50.37 7.70
C GLY A 35 10.56 51.08 8.13
N GLN A 36 10.63 52.39 8.37
CA GLN A 36 9.50 53.29 8.62
C GLN A 36 8.76 53.64 7.32
N PHE A 37 7.45 53.85 7.36
CA PHE A 37 6.79 55.01 6.74
C PHE A 37 5.53 55.42 7.52
N SER A 38 5.33 56.74 7.60
CA SER A 38 4.43 57.52 8.49
C SER A 38 3.09 57.93 7.85
N GLY A 39 2.15 58.36 8.71
CA GLY A 39 1.15 59.42 8.44
C GLY A 39 -0.20 59.18 9.14
N LYS A 40 -0.44 59.59 10.40
CA LYS A 40 -0.88 60.91 10.96
C LYS A 40 -2.17 61.53 10.37
N LEU A 41 -3.23 61.65 11.20
CA LEU A 41 -3.89 62.88 11.74
C LEU A 41 -5.23 62.47 12.42
N ALA A 42 -5.44 62.61 13.74
CA ALA A 42 -5.74 63.80 14.57
C ALA A 42 -7.24 64.17 14.64
N VAL A 43 -7.82 64.24 15.86
CA VAL A 43 -8.40 65.44 16.53
C VAL A 43 -9.22 65.05 17.78
N LEU A 44 -9.21 65.99 18.73
CA LEU A 44 -9.53 66.01 20.16
C LEU A 44 -11.03 66.23 20.51
N ALA A 45 -11.39 65.77 21.71
CA ALA A 45 -12.15 66.43 22.80
C ALA A 45 -13.69 66.70 22.73
N ALA A 46 -14.40 65.88 23.52
CA ALA A 46 -15.27 66.21 24.67
C ALA A 46 -16.48 67.17 24.57
N SER A 47 -17.66 66.65 24.94
CA SER A 47 -18.68 67.33 25.77
C SER A 47 -19.59 66.31 26.47
N VAL A 48 -20.18 66.74 27.58
CA VAL A 48 -20.65 65.98 28.75
C VAL A 48 -22.18 65.77 28.75
N ALA A 49 -22.63 64.77 29.52
CA ALA A 49 -23.96 64.53 30.12
C ALA A 49 -25.01 63.77 29.29
N MET A 50 -25.42 62.58 29.75
CA MET A 50 -26.62 62.45 30.60
C MET A 50 -26.83 61.00 31.10
N SER A 51 -27.19 60.91 32.40
CA SER A 51 -28.09 59.95 33.04
C SER A 51 -27.87 58.44 32.91
N VAL A 52 -27.63 57.85 34.08
CA VAL A 52 -27.88 56.46 34.50
C VAL A 52 -29.20 55.92 33.94
N LEU A 53 -29.11 54.90 33.09
CA LEU A 53 -30.13 53.85 32.96
C LEU A 53 -29.37 52.52 32.92
N SER A 54 -29.60 51.72 33.95
CA SER A 54 -29.12 50.35 34.06
C SER A 54 -29.41 49.59 32.76
N PRO A 55 -28.43 48.89 32.14
CA PRO A 55 -28.79 47.77 31.31
C PRO A 55 -29.38 46.73 32.25
N MET A 56 -30.68 46.48 32.07
CA MET A 56 -31.34 45.27 32.55
C MET A 56 -30.40 44.08 32.34
N ALA A 57 -30.27 43.27 33.38
CA ALA A 57 -29.79 41.91 33.24
C ALA A 57 -30.66 41.18 32.21
N LEU A 58 -30.25 41.21 30.95
CA LEU A 58 -30.52 40.10 30.04
C LEU A 58 -29.72 38.94 30.60
N GLY A 59 -30.40 38.12 31.40
CA GLY A 59 -29.84 36.87 31.90
C GLY A 59 -29.21 36.14 30.74
N ALA A 60 -27.93 35.78 30.88
CA ALA A 60 -27.32 34.81 30.01
C ALA A 60 -28.24 33.59 30.04
N ALA A 61 -28.92 33.31 28.92
CA ALA A 61 -29.64 32.06 28.79
C ALA A 61 -28.60 30.95 29.01
N ASP A 62 -28.83 30.10 30.01
CA ASP A 62 -27.96 28.96 30.26
C ASP A 62 -27.76 28.20 28.94
N ALA A 63 -26.53 27.77 28.68
CA ALA A 63 -26.25 26.96 27.49
C ALA A 63 -27.21 25.75 27.48
N PRO A 64 -27.85 25.45 26.34
CA PRO A 64 -28.87 24.40 26.26
C PRO A 64 -28.32 23.06 26.76
N LYS A 65 -29.13 22.32 27.50
CA LYS A 65 -28.74 21.01 28.04
C LYS A 65 -28.68 19.97 26.93
N ASP A 66 -27.87 18.93 27.06
CA ASP A 66 -27.74 17.86 26.06
C ASP A 66 -29.09 17.18 25.75
N THR A 67 -29.92 17.04 26.78
CA THR A 67 -31.27 16.47 26.65
C THR A 67 -32.22 17.37 25.86
N GLU A 68 -32.04 18.69 25.94
CA GLU A 68 -32.81 19.68 25.17
C GLU A 68 -32.34 19.66 23.71
N LEU A 69 -31.03 19.68 23.47
CA LEU A 69 -30.45 19.60 22.12
C LEU A 69 -30.89 18.33 21.37
N LEU A 70 -30.87 17.17 22.03
CA LEU A 70 -31.36 15.92 21.42
C LEU A 70 -32.85 15.99 21.11
N ARG A 71 -33.66 16.45 22.07
CA ARG A 71 -35.12 16.54 21.92
C ARG A 71 -35.48 17.50 20.79
N ASP A 72 -34.80 18.63 20.70
CA ASP A 72 -35.04 19.67 19.71
C ASP A 72 -34.63 19.21 18.32
N TYR A 73 -33.49 18.51 18.18
CA TYR A 73 -33.15 17.83 16.93
C TYR A 73 -34.28 16.89 16.47
N VAL A 74 -34.72 15.98 17.34
CA VAL A 74 -35.81 15.02 17.03
C VAL A 74 -37.10 15.76 16.64
N HIS A 75 -37.45 16.82 17.36
CA HIS A 75 -38.63 17.61 17.09
C HIS A 75 -38.54 18.30 15.72
N TYR A 76 -37.46 19.03 15.45
CA TYR A 76 -37.29 19.83 14.24
C TYR A 76 -37.19 18.99 12.97
N VAL A 77 -36.58 17.80 13.02
CA VAL A 77 -36.62 16.86 11.89
C VAL A 77 -38.06 16.43 11.58
N ARG A 78 -38.88 16.18 12.60
CA ARG A 78 -40.26 15.72 12.42
C ARG A 78 -41.20 16.79 11.89
N ILE A 79 -40.93 18.07 12.19
CA ILE A 79 -41.71 19.21 11.69
C ILE A 79 -41.08 19.90 10.47
N ALA A 80 -40.07 19.27 9.83
CA ALA A 80 -39.39 19.75 8.64
C ALA A 80 -38.72 21.14 8.77
N ARG A 81 -38.22 21.48 9.97
CA ARG A 81 -37.38 22.66 10.23
C ARG A 81 -35.90 22.26 10.21
N TYR A 82 -35.39 21.97 9.02
CA TYR A 82 -34.06 21.37 8.85
C TYR A 82 -32.92 22.30 9.26
N ASP A 83 -33.11 23.62 9.14
CA ASP A 83 -32.21 24.66 9.64
C ASP A 83 -31.94 24.52 11.15
N LEU A 84 -33.03 24.41 11.93
CA LEU A 84 -32.95 24.27 13.38
C LEU A 84 -32.49 22.88 13.80
N ALA A 85 -32.90 21.84 13.07
CA ALA A 85 -32.43 20.48 13.31
C ALA A 85 -30.90 20.38 13.11
N GLN A 86 -30.35 20.98 12.05
CA GLN A 86 -28.93 20.99 11.77
C GLN A 86 -28.14 21.69 12.89
N SER A 87 -28.61 22.86 13.31
CA SER A 87 -27.97 23.63 14.39
C SER A 87 -27.92 22.85 15.71
N ASN A 88 -29.04 22.25 16.12
CA ASN A 88 -29.11 21.47 17.36
C ASN A 88 -28.29 20.18 17.29
N ALA A 89 -28.33 19.47 16.16
CA ALA A 89 -27.51 18.28 15.95
C ALA A 89 -26.02 18.62 15.99
N GLN A 90 -25.60 19.72 15.35
CA GLN A 90 -24.20 20.15 15.36
C GLN A 90 -23.76 20.59 16.76
N ALA A 91 -24.60 21.30 17.51
CA ALA A 91 -24.32 21.67 18.90
C ALA A 91 -24.15 20.43 19.79
N LEU A 92 -24.99 19.41 19.61
CA LEU A 92 -24.86 18.15 20.33
C LEU A 92 -23.60 17.38 19.94
N LEU A 93 -23.28 17.33 18.63
CA LEU A 93 -22.05 16.71 18.12
C LEU A 93 -20.80 17.40 18.68
N ASP A 94 -20.75 18.74 18.71
CA ASP A 94 -19.59 19.48 19.20
C ASP A 94 -19.27 19.18 20.68
N ARG A 95 -20.29 18.81 21.47
CA ARG A 95 -20.15 18.39 22.88
C ARG A 95 -19.70 16.94 23.05
N LEU A 96 -19.81 16.09 22.04
CA LEU A 96 -19.28 14.74 22.11
C LEU A 96 -17.75 14.74 22.21
N VAL A 97 -17.21 13.67 22.75
CA VAL A 97 -15.76 13.40 22.71
C VAL A 97 -15.30 13.08 21.28
N PRO A 98 -14.03 13.38 20.93
CA PRO A 98 -13.43 12.90 19.68
C PRO A 98 -13.58 11.37 19.53
N PRO A 99 -13.79 10.84 18.30
CA PRO A 99 -13.69 11.52 17.00
C PRO A 99 -14.98 12.18 16.51
N PHE A 100 -16.10 12.08 17.25
CA PHE A 100 -17.40 12.59 16.79
C PHE A 100 -17.64 14.05 17.14
N GLY A 101 -17.04 14.53 18.22
CA GLY A 101 -17.11 15.92 18.65
C GLY A 101 -15.75 16.55 18.89
N LYS A 102 -15.76 17.71 19.55
CA LYS A 102 -14.59 18.58 19.74
C LYS A 102 -14.20 18.75 21.21
N THR A 103 -15.01 18.22 22.12
CA THR A 103 -14.85 18.47 23.56
C THR A 103 -14.20 17.26 24.22
N GLU A 104 -12.98 17.42 24.71
CA GLU A 104 -12.28 16.35 25.43
C GLU A 104 -13.04 15.89 26.69
N ALA A 105 -12.88 14.62 27.05
CA ALA A 105 -13.60 14.01 28.18
C ALA A 105 -13.25 14.71 29.52
N ASP A 106 -12.00 15.12 29.71
CA ASP A 106 -11.51 15.85 30.89
C ASP A 106 -12.07 17.28 31.00
N LYS A 107 -12.57 17.83 29.89
CA LYS A 107 -13.23 19.14 29.81
C LYS A 107 -14.76 19.06 29.89
N GLY A 108 -15.28 17.91 30.31
CA GLY A 108 -16.73 17.69 30.44
C GLY A 108 -17.43 17.34 29.13
N GLY A 109 -16.68 16.81 28.15
CA GLY A 109 -17.24 16.25 26.92
C GLY A 109 -18.20 15.08 27.20
N LEU A 110 -19.28 15.01 26.44
CA LEU A 110 -20.25 13.92 26.51
C LEU A 110 -19.64 12.65 25.92
N THR A 111 -19.38 11.65 26.76
CA THR A 111 -18.87 10.34 26.31
C THR A 111 -19.93 9.62 25.46
N LEU A 112 -19.50 8.70 24.59
CA LEU A 112 -20.45 7.96 23.75
C LEU A 112 -21.36 7.06 24.59
N GLU A 113 -20.86 6.46 25.68
CA GLU A 113 -21.70 5.75 26.65
C GLU A 113 -22.76 6.66 27.30
N ALA A 114 -22.39 7.90 27.67
CA ALA A 114 -23.31 8.86 28.24
C ALA A 114 -24.34 9.34 27.20
N PHE A 115 -23.93 9.52 25.95
CA PHE A 115 -24.82 9.82 24.84
C PHE A 115 -25.84 8.71 24.60
N VAL A 116 -25.43 7.44 24.65
CA VAL A 116 -26.35 6.30 24.57
C VAL A 116 -27.37 6.33 25.70
N LYS A 117 -26.92 6.51 26.95
CA LYS A 117 -27.83 6.64 28.09
C LYS A 117 -28.81 7.78 27.90
N LEU A 118 -28.36 8.91 27.34
CA LEU A 118 -29.19 10.08 27.08
C LEU A 118 -30.27 9.79 26.01
N VAL A 119 -29.93 9.03 24.95
CA VAL A 119 -30.91 8.56 23.95
C VAL A 119 -31.89 7.55 24.55
N GLU A 120 -31.40 6.59 25.33
CA GLU A 120 -32.20 5.52 25.96
C GLU A 120 -33.14 6.04 27.07
N GLN A 121 -32.73 7.05 27.83
CA GLN A 121 -33.58 7.74 28.81
C GLN A 121 -34.60 8.67 28.15
N GLY A 122 -34.35 9.07 26.91
CA GLY A 122 -35.27 9.83 26.07
C GLY A 122 -36.29 8.94 25.36
N ASP A 123 -36.63 9.33 24.14
CA ASP A 123 -37.49 8.52 23.25
C ASP A 123 -36.64 7.94 22.12
N MET A 124 -36.05 6.78 22.41
CA MET A 124 -35.16 6.02 21.51
C MET A 124 -35.82 5.77 20.14
N GLN A 125 -37.09 5.38 20.12
CA GLN A 125 -37.82 5.10 18.88
C GLN A 125 -37.95 6.38 18.05
N ARG A 126 -38.32 7.50 18.66
CA ARG A 126 -38.41 8.78 17.94
C ARG A 126 -37.06 9.27 17.45
N PHE A 127 -35.98 9.01 18.18
CA PHE A 127 -34.63 9.30 17.72
C PHE A 127 -34.28 8.51 16.45
N GLU A 128 -34.45 7.19 16.46
CA GLU A 128 -34.16 6.31 15.31
C GLU A 128 -35.00 6.67 14.07
N GLU A 129 -36.29 6.95 14.26
CA GLU A 129 -37.19 7.42 13.19
C GLU A 129 -36.71 8.77 12.60
N SER A 130 -36.22 9.68 13.43
CA SER A 130 -35.77 11.00 13.01
C SER A 130 -34.42 10.94 12.29
N ILE A 131 -33.49 10.11 12.77
CA ILE A 131 -32.23 9.82 12.07
C ILE A 131 -32.49 9.30 10.66
N THR A 132 -33.37 8.29 10.54
CA THR A 132 -33.71 7.68 9.24
C THR A 132 -34.32 8.71 8.26
N ARG A 133 -35.12 9.65 8.77
CA ARG A 133 -35.68 10.75 7.96
C ARG A 133 -34.61 11.77 7.59
N GLY A 134 -33.77 12.18 8.54
CA GLY A 134 -32.72 13.18 8.35
C GLY A 134 -31.68 12.74 7.31
N GLN A 135 -31.34 11.44 7.26
CA GLN A 135 -30.44 10.88 6.25
C GLN A 135 -30.95 10.96 4.81
N ARG A 136 -32.23 11.29 4.59
CA ARG A 136 -32.82 11.45 3.25
C ARG A 136 -32.95 12.92 2.84
N VAL A 137 -32.47 13.84 3.67
CA VAL A 137 -32.62 15.29 3.47
C VAL A 137 -31.24 15.92 3.46
N GLY A 138 -30.85 16.53 2.32
CA GLY A 138 -29.49 17.04 2.09
C GLY A 138 -28.97 17.98 3.19
N ASP A 139 -29.82 18.86 3.74
CA ASP A 139 -29.42 19.85 4.75
C ASP A 139 -29.01 19.24 6.11
N VAL A 140 -29.54 18.05 6.45
CA VAL A 140 -29.33 17.39 7.76
C VAL A 140 -28.71 15.99 7.64
N GLU A 141 -28.42 15.52 6.43
CA GLU A 141 -27.90 14.18 6.15
C GLU A 141 -26.59 13.90 6.91
N GLU A 142 -25.63 14.83 6.82
CA GLU A 142 -24.31 14.65 7.41
C GLU A 142 -24.37 14.55 8.94
N VAL A 143 -25.06 15.49 9.60
CA VAL A 143 -25.17 15.53 11.07
C VAL A 143 -25.99 14.36 11.60
N SER A 144 -27.05 13.94 10.90
CA SER A 144 -27.85 12.76 11.26
C SER A 144 -27.01 11.48 11.15
N THR A 145 -26.19 11.37 10.11
CA THR A 145 -25.26 10.25 9.93
C THR A 145 -24.21 10.20 11.03
N LYS A 146 -23.64 11.35 11.43
CA LYS A 146 -22.67 11.42 12.54
C LYS A 146 -23.30 11.04 13.87
N LEU A 147 -24.50 11.53 14.19
CA LEU A 147 -25.22 11.18 15.42
C LEU A 147 -25.55 9.69 15.48
N GLN A 148 -25.99 9.09 14.37
CA GLN A 148 -26.21 7.64 14.31
C GLN A 148 -24.91 6.86 14.59
N ARG A 149 -23.81 7.23 13.94
CA ARG A 149 -22.51 6.56 14.15
C ARG A 149 -22.01 6.71 15.58
N ALA A 150 -22.17 7.89 16.19
CA ALA A 150 -21.83 8.11 17.59
C ALA A 150 -22.67 7.24 18.52
N TYR A 151 -23.97 7.13 18.26
CA TYR A 151 -24.89 6.29 19.03
C TYR A 151 -24.54 4.80 18.90
N GLU A 152 -24.35 4.30 17.69
CA GLU A 152 -23.95 2.91 17.44
C GLU A 152 -22.60 2.57 18.08
N GLN A 153 -21.63 3.48 17.99
CA GLN A 153 -20.32 3.31 18.61
C GLN A 153 -20.42 3.29 20.14
N GLY A 154 -21.20 4.18 20.74
CA GLY A 154 -21.44 4.18 22.18
C GLY A 154 -22.07 2.88 22.67
N LYS A 155 -23.00 2.29 21.90
CA LYS A 155 -23.60 1.00 22.26
C LYS A 155 -22.57 -0.12 22.27
N ARG A 156 -21.62 -0.10 21.32
CA ARG A 156 -20.50 -1.05 21.28
C ARG A 156 -19.59 -0.86 22.49
N GLU A 157 -19.21 0.37 22.81
CA GLU A 157 -18.36 0.69 23.97
C GLU A 157 -18.99 0.23 25.29
N GLN A 158 -20.27 0.54 25.50
CA GLN A 158 -21.03 0.10 26.66
C GLN A 158 -21.06 -1.43 26.78
N ALA A 159 -21.25 -2.16 25.67
CA ALA A 159 -21.23 -3.62 25.66
C ALA A 159 -19.84 -4.20 25.98
N ARG A 160 -18.77 -3.50 25.60
CA ARG A 160 -17.36 -3.91 25.76
C ARG A 160 -16.74 -3.45 27.09
N ASN A 161 -17.49 -2.70 27.89
CA ASN A 161 -17.05 -2.21 29.19
C ASN A 161 -16.77 -3.37 30.16
N ALA A 162 -15.59 -3.37 30.78
CA ALA A 162 -15.12 -4.47 31.65
C ALA A 162 -16.03 -4.71 32.88
N GLU A 163 -16.62 -3.66 33.46
CA GLU A 163 -17.56 -3.82 34.58
C GLU A 163 -18.89 -4.42 34.10
N ALA A 164 -19.36 -3.98 32.92
CA ALA A 164 -20.57 -4.54 32.31
C ALA A 164 -20.39 -6.03 32.01
N ILE A 165 -19.25 -6.41 31.42
CA ILE A 165 -18.90 -7.81 31.16
C ILE A 165 -18.85 -8.61 32.46
N THR A 166 -18.19 -8.11 33.51
CA THR A 166 -18.13 -8.77 34.84
C THR A 166 -19.54 -9.06 35.37
N LYS A 167 -20.42 -8.04 35.34
CA LYS A 167 -21.81 -8.18 35.79
C LYS A 167 -22.57 -9.20 34.94
N ASN A 168 -22.36 -9.20 33.62
CA ASN A 168 -23.03 -10.13 32.71
C ASN A 168 -22.55 -11.58 32.91
N ILE A 169 -21.28 -11.81 33.27
CA ILE A 169 -20.76 -13.14 33.63
C ILE A 169 -21.45 -13.69 34.88
N GLN A 170 -21.69 -12.84 35.90
CA GLN A 170 -22.40 -13.27 37.11
C GLN A 170 -23.85 -13.71 36.83
N LEU A 171 -24.49 -13.15 35.79
CA LEU A 171 -25.84 -13.56 35.38
C LEU A 171 -25.90 -15.00 34.83
N LEU A 172 -24.76 -15.58 34.42
CA LEU A 172 -24.70 -16.93 33.85
C LEU A 172 -25.07 -18.05 34.83
N VAL A 173 -25.01 -17.79 36.14
CA VAL A 173 -25.43 -18.74 37.19
C VAL A 173 -26.74 -18.35 37.86
N GLY A 174 -27.42 -17.31 37.34
CA GLY A 174 -28.70 -16.83 37.85
C GLY A 174 -29.92 -17.61 37.33
N THR A 175 -31.09 -16.98 37.44
CA THR A 175 -32.35 -17.49 36.88
C THR A 175 -32.27 -17.67 35.35
N SER A 176 -33.15 -18.48 34.75
CA SER A 176 -33.16 -18.68 33.29
C SER A 176 -33.24 -17.38 32.48
N ARG A 177 -33.98 -16.37 32.97
CA ARG A 177 -34.05 -15.04 32.34
C ARG A 177 -32.73 -14.28 32.47
N GLN A 178 -32.11 -14.30 33.65
CA GLN A 178 -30.80 -13.67 33.86
C GLN A 178 -29.74 -14.30 32.97
N ARG A 179 -29.70 -15.64 32.88
CA ARG A 179 -28.78 -16.37 32.00
C ARG A 179 -28.95 -15.96 30.54
N LEU A 180 -30.19 -15.89 30.05
CA LEU A 180 -30.46 -15.47 28.67
C LEU A 180 -29.91 -14.06 28.40
N VAL A 181 -30.20 -13.11 29.29
CA VAL A 181 -29.73 -11.72 29.18
C VAL A 181 -28.21 -11.61 29.27
N GLY A 182 -27.58 -12.31 30.22
CA GLY A 182 -26.13 -12.34 30.37
C GLY A 182 -25.44 -12.88 29.12
N ARG A 183 -25.96 -13.99 28.57
CA ARG A 183 -25.47 -14.59 27.33
C ARG A 183 -25.60 -13.65 26.14
N GLU A 184 -26.76 -13.04 25.92
CA GLU A 184 -26.98 -12.10 24.81
C GLU A 184 -26.01 -10.92 24.87
N ARG A 185 -25.80 -10.35 26.07
CA ARG A 185 -24.88 -9.22 26.26
C ARG A 185 -23.41 -9.60 26.08
N LEU A 186 -23.01 -10.79 26.52
CA LEU A 186 -21.63 -11.28 26.32
C LEU A 186 -21.39 -11.64 24.84
N MET A 187 -22.39 -12.18 24.15
CA MET A 187 -22.34 -12.36 22.69
C MET A 187 -22.19 -11.02 21.95
N ALA A 188 -22.89 -9.97 22.41
CA ALA A 188 -22.76 -8.62 21.85
C ALA A 188 -21.39 -7.97 22.14
N ALA A 189 -20.79 -8.26 23.30
CA ALA A 189 -19.42 -7.85 23.63
C ALA A 189 -18.37 -8.57 22.75
N GLY A 190 -18.69 -9.79 22.29
CA GLY A 190 -17.85 -10.58 21.40
C GLY A 190 -16.47 -10.84 22.01
N GLU A 191 -15.42 -10.67 21.20
CA GLU A 191 -14.03 -10.92 21.60
C GLU A 191 -13.58 -10.13 22.84
N TYR A 192 -14.17 -8.96 23.12
CA TYR A 192 -13.83 -8.15 24.30
C TYR A 192 -14.23 -8.80 25.63
N ALA A 193 -15.16 -9.77 25.63
CA ALA A 193 -15.49 -10.53 26.82
C ALA A 193 -14.46 -11.64 27.14
N MET A 194 -13.61 -12.00 26.18
CA MET A 194 -12.75 -13.17 26.29
C MET A 194 -11.71 -13.11 27.42
N PRO A 195 -11.09 -11.97 27.79
CA PRO A 195 -10.20 -11.92 28.95
C PRO A 195 -10.83 -12.45 30.23
N GLN A 196 -12.04 -11.98 30.55
CA GLN A 196 -12.74 -12.32 31.79
C GLN A 196 -13.38 -13.72 31.71
N LEU A 197 -13.83 -14.13 30.52
CA LEU A 197 -14.31 -15.50 30.30
C LEU A 197 -13.17 -16.52 30.42
N VAL A 198 -11.98 -16.22 29.88
CA VAL A 198 -10.79 -17.07 30.02
C VAL A 198 -10.31 -17.08 31.46
N GLU A 199 -10.31 -15.95 32.17
CA GLU A 199 -9.98 -15.90 33.59
C GLU A 199 -10.92 -16.80 34.42
N ALA A 200 -12.23 -16.75 34.16
CA ALA A 200 -13.21 -17.62 34.80
C ALA A 200 -12.95 -19.11 34.49
N LEU A 201 -12.60 -19.43 33.24
CA LEU A 201 -12.27 -20.79 32.80
C LEU A 201 -10.98 -21.33 33.44
N VAL A 202 -9.92 -20.52 33.51
CA VAL A 202 -8.59 -20.90 34.03
C VAL A 202 -8.62 -21.04 35.55
N ARG A 203 -9.25 -20.10 36.26
CA ARG A 203 -9.37 -20.17 37.72
C ARG A 203 -10.23 -21.34 38.16
N ASN A 204 -11.31 -21.61 37.42
CA ASN A 204 -12.23 -22.72 37.64
C ASN A 204 -12.66 -22.91 39.11
N THR A 205 -12.94 -21.81 39.81
CA THR A 205 -13.32 -21.83 41.23
C THR A 205 -14.79 -22.20 41.44
N ASP A 206 -15.64 -22.02 40.43
CA ASP A 206 -17.06 -22.39 40.41
C ASP A 206 -17.33 -23.28 39.19
N SER A 207 -17.64 -24.55 39.43
CA SER A 207 -17.86 -25.54 38.37
C SER A 207 -19.13 -25.27 37.54
N ALA A 208 -20.16 -24.68 38.14
CA ALA A 208 -21.39 -24.33 37.43
C ALA A 208 -21.15 -23.15 36.49
N LEU A 209 -20.42 -22.13 36.97
CA LEU A 209 -20.01 -21.00 36.14
C LEU A 209 -19.10 -21.46 34.99
N SER A 210 -18.09 -22.29 35.27
CA SER A 210 -17.18 -22.82 34.25
C SER A 210 -17.92 -23.58 33.14
N ALA A 211 -18.97 -24.35 33.48
CA ALA A 211 -19.76 -25.07 32.49
C ALA A 211 -20.55 -24.12 31.57
N GLU A 212 -21.15 -23.06 32.12
CA GLU A 212 -21.88 -22.05 31.34
C GLU A 212 -20.94 -21.19 30.49
N VAL A 213 -19.78 -20.81 31.02
CA VAL A 213 -18.71 -20.11 30.28
C VAL A 213 -18.21 -20.96 29.11
N ARG A 214 -17.96 -22.25 29.33
CA ARG A 214 -17.58 -23.19 28.26
C ARG A 214 -18.62 -23.21 27.14
N LYS A 215 -19.90 -23.33 27.50
CA LYS A 215 -21.00 -23.36 26.52
C LYS A 215 -21.10 -22.04 25.75
N LEU A 216 -21.00 -20.92 26.45
CA LEU A 216 -20.99 -19.59 25.85
C LEU A 216 -19.82 -19.42 24.87
N MET A 217 -18.60 -19.83 25.21
CA MET A 217 -17.44 -19.76 24.30
C MET A 217 -17.64 -20.61 23.03
N VAL A 218 -18.35 -21.74 23.11
CA VAL A 218 -18.73 -22.51 21.92
C VAL A 218 -19.72 -21.71 21.07
N ASP A 219 -20.74 -21.13 21.68
CA ASP A 219 -21.78 -20.36 20.98
C ASP A 219 -21.24 -19.03 20.40
N MET A 220 -20.21 -18.45 20.99
CA MET A 220 -19.46 -17.30 20.46
C MET A 220 -18.71 -17.63 19.15
N GLY A 221 -18.50 -18.92 18.85
CA GLY A 221 -17.93 -19.38 17.60
C GLY A 221 -16.55 -18.78 17.33
N ARG A 222 -16.41 -18.10 16.18
CA ARG A 222 -15.12 -17.53 15.73
C ARG A 222 -14.50 -16.51 16.71
N PHE A 223 -15.32 -15.83 17.50
CA PHE A 223 -14.83 -14.85 18.49
C PHE A 223 -14.04 -15.50 19.63
N SER A 224 -14.19 -16.80 19.86
CA SER A 224 -13.43 -17.49 20.91
C SER A 224 -12.14 -18.13 20.39
N VAL A 225 -11.96 -18.28 19.08
CA VAL A 225 -10.87 -19.11 18.52
C VAL A 225 -9.50 -18.53 18.81
N MET A 226 -9.19 -17.33 18.31
CA MET A 226 -7.87 -16.72 18.48
C MET A 226 -7.50 -16.49 19.95
N PRO A 227 -8.39 -15.96 20.81
CA PRO A 227 -8.18 -15.91 22.26
C PRO A 227 -7.77 -17.24 22.88
N LEU A 228 -8.55 -18.30 22.62
CA LEU A 228 -8.31 -19.61 23.21
C LEU A 228 -7.01 -20.24 22.71
N THR A 229 -6.69 -20.08 21.43
CA THR A 229 -5.41 -20.55 20.87
C THR A 229 -4.21 -19.80 21.46
N ALA A 230 -4.35 -18.51 21.80
CA ALA A 230 -3.30 -17.75 22.48
C ALA A 230 -3.10 -18.19 23.94
N THR A 231 -4.18 -18.61 24.60
CA THR A 231 -4.17 -19.12 25.98
C THR A 231 -3.57 -20.53 26.09
N MET A 232 -3.94 -21.43 25.17
CA MET A 232 -3.66 -22.87 25.28
C MET A 232 -2.21 -23.23 25.65
N PRO A 233 -1.14 -22.66 25.05
CA PRO A 233 0.23 -23.07 25.36
C PRO A 233 0.68 -22.76 26.79
N ASN A 234 -0.01 -21.85 27.49
CA ASN A 234 0.48 -21.18 28.71
C ASN A 234 -0.40 -21.45 29.94
N VAL A 235 -1.22 -22.51 29.91
CA VAL A 235 -2.10 -22.95 31.00
C VAL A 235 -1.84 -24.40 31.35
N ASP A 236 -2.37 -24.87 32.48
CA ASP A 236 -2.20 -26.25 32.93
C ASP A 236 -2.88 -27.27 32.00
N ALA A 237 -2.46 -28.53 32.07
CA ALA A 237 -2.92 -29.58 31.16
C ALA A 237 -4.45 -29.81 31.18
N LYS A 238 -5.13 -29.63 32.32
CA LYS A 238 -6.59 -29.80 32.41
C LYS A 238 -7.31 -28.66 31.68
N THR A 239 -6.80 -27.44 31.83
CA THR A 239 -7.30 -26.28 31.09
C THR A 239 -7.01 -26.42 29.59
N GLN A 240 -5.83 -26.92 29.20
CA GLN A 240 -5.49 -27.21 27.80
C GLN A 240 -6.46 -28.20 27.15
N GLU A 241 -6.78 -29.30 27.84
CA GLU A 241 -7.77 -30.29 27.38
C GLU A 241 -9.16 -29.64 27.18
N THR A 242 -9.57 -28.79 28.12
CA THR A 242 -10.83 -28.06 28.04
C THR A 242 -10.86 -27.12 26.83
N ILE A 243 -9.78 -26.36 26.61
CA ILE A 243 -9.62 -25.46 25.47
C ILE A 243 -9.66 -26.24 24.15
N ALA A 244 -8.90 -27.33 24.02
CA ALA A 244 -8.92 -28.18 22.83
C ALA A 244 -10.35 -28.67 22.52
N THR A 245 -11.08 -29.08 23.56
CA THR A 245 -12.47 -29.52 23.40
C THR A 245 -13.39 -28.39 22.93
N ILE A 246 -13.26 -27.18 23.48
CA ILE A 246 -14.03 -26.00 23.03
C ILE A 246 -13.75 -25.70 21.57
N LEU A 247 -12.47 -25.66 21.16
CA LEU A 247 -12.08 -25.40 19.77
C LEU A 247 -12.66 -26.45 18.80
N GLY A 248 -12.67 -27.72 19.21
CA GLY A 248 -13.30 -28.81 18.45
C GLY A 248 -14.82 -28.69 18.35
N ASP A 249 -15.49 -28.17 19.38
CA ASP A 249 -16.95 -27.95 19.37
C ASP A 249 -17.34 -26.71 18.54
N VAL A 250 -16.49 -25.68 18.50
CA VAL A 250 -16.62 -24.50 17.63
C VAL A 250 -16.46 -24.85 16.16
N ARG A 251 -15.67 -25.88 15.82
CA ARG A 251 -15.45 -26.40 14.47
C ARG A 251 -14.86 -25.40 13.46
N TYR A 252 -13.99 -24.51 13.94
CA TYR A 252 -13.41 -23.46 13.08
C TYR A 252 -12.00 -23.82 12.61
N LYS A 253 -11.78 -23.82 11.29
CA LYS A 253 -10.53 -24.30 10.66
C LYS A 253 -9.28 -23.52 11.07
N ALA A 254 -9.40 -22.24 11.44
CA ALA A 254 -8.26 -21.45 11.90
C ALA A 254 -7.63 -22.00 13.21
N SER A 255 -8.33 -22.87 13.95
CA SER A 255 -7.76 -23.53 15.13
C SER A 255 -6.86 -24.74 14.81
N LEU A 256 -6.93 -25.28 13.59
CA LEU A 256 -6.23 -26.52 13.21
C LEU A 256 -4.71 -26.46 13.43
N PRO A 257 -3.96 -25.41 13.03
CA PRO A 257 -2.51 -25.39 13.22
C PRO A 257 -2.11 -25.58 14.68
N PHE A 258 -2.83 -24.91 15.59
CA PHE A 258 -2.61 -24.97 17.04
C PHE A 258 -2.96 -26.34 17.63
N LEU A 259 -4.07 -26.93 17.19
CA LEU A 259 -4.49 -28.27 17.64
C LEU A 259 -3.52 -29.35 17.15
N TYR A 260 -3.08 -29.29 15.89
CA TYR A 260 -2.10 -30.22 15.34
C TYR A 260 -0.75 -30.11 16.04
N GLU A 261 -0.31 -28.89 16.33
CA GLU A 261 0.91 -28.66 17.10
C GLU A 261 0.81 -29.30 18.50
N ALA A 262 -0.31 -29.11 19.20
CA ALA A 262 -0.54 -29.75 20.50
C ALA A 262 -0.61 -31.27 20.40
N ALA A 263 -1.30 -31.81 19.38
CA ALA A 263 -1.50 -33.25 19.19
C ALA A 263 -0.21 -34.01 18.85
N LEU A 264 0.69 -33.40 18.07
CA LEU A 264 1.92 -34.03 17.56
C LEU A 264 3.15 -33.76 18.43
N ASN A 265 3.10 -32.79 19.35
CA ASN A 265 4.20 -32.52 20.25
C ASN A 265 4.25 -33.55 21.40
N GLU A 266 5.18 -34.49 21.35
CA GLU A 266 5.33 -35.56 22.35
C GLU A 266 5.60 -35.06 23.78
N LYS A 267 6.04 -33.80 23.95
CA LYS A 267 6.24 -33.20 25.27
C LYS A 267 4.94 -32.73 25.93
N VAL A 268 3.85 -32.65 25.16
CA VAL A 268 2.52 -32.29 25.66
C VAL A 268 1.86 -33.49 26.33
N ASN A 269 1.11 -33.24 27.41
CA ASN A 269 0.39 -34.26 28.17
C ASN A 269 -0.48 -35.16 27.26
N GLU A 270 -0.52 -36.46 27.53
CA GLU A 270 -1.25 -37.43 26.69
C GLU A 270 -2.76 -37.12 26.56
N ASN A 271 -3.41 -36.67 27.64
CA ASN A 271 -4.83 -36.32 27.60
C ASN A 271 -5.07 -35.10 26.71
N VAL A 272 -4.19 -34.09 26.78
CA VAL A 272 -4.24 -32.91 25.91
C VAL A 272 -4.04 -33.31 24.45
N ARG A 273 -3.09 -34.21 24.16
CA ARG A 273 -2.88 -34.74 22.81
C ARG A 273 -4.12 -35.45 22.28
N LYS A 274 -4.74 -36.34 23.06
CA LYS A 274 -5.99 -37.03 22.68
C LYS A 274 -7.15 -36.05 22.49
N ALA A 275 -7.30 -35.05 23.35
CA ALA A 275 -8.32 -34.03 23.22
C ALA A 275 -8.14 -33.20 21.94
N ALA A 276 -6.90 -32.83 21.61
CA ALA A 276 -6.57 -32.15 20.37
C ALA A 276 -6.85 -33.03 19.13
N GLN A 277 -6.50 -34.31 19.15
CA GLN A 277 -6.84 -35.27 18.08
C GLN A 277 -8.36 -35.37 17.85
N ASN A 278 -9.13 -35.47 18.94
CA ASN A 278 -10.59 -35.50 18.87
C ASN A 278 -11.17 -34.19 18.33
N ALA A 279 -10.60 -33.05 18.72
CA ALA A 279 -10.99 -31.74 18.21
C ALA A 279 -10.72 -31.61 16.71
N ILE A 280 -9.55 -32.06 16.25
CA ILE A 280 -9.20 -32.12 14.82
C ILE A 280 -10.20 -32.98 14.06
N ALA A 281 -10.51 -34.19 14.55
CA ALA A 281 -11.48 -35.06 13.90
C ALA A 281 -12.89 -34.43 13.79
N LYS A 282 -13.29 -33.58 14.75
CA LYS A 282 -14.56 -32.81 14.65
C LYS A 282 -14.52 -31.70 13.60
N ILE A 283 -13.36 -31.10 13.36
CA ILE A 283 -13.17 -29.98 12.43
C ILE A 283 -12.96 -30.48 10.99
N ASP A 284 -12.08 -31.46 10.80
CA ASP A 284 -11.58 -31.90 9.48
C ASP A 284 -11.95 -33.35 9.14
N GLY A 285 -12.75 -34.00 10.00
CA GLY A 285 -13.27 -35.35 9.80
C GLY A 285 -12.34 -36.47 10.25
N SER A 286 -11.02 -36.27 10.24
CA SER A 286 -10.06 -37.22 10.79
C SER A 286 -8.77 -36.54 11.27
N PHE A 287 -7.97 -37.26 12.07
CA PHE A 287 -6.63 -36.83 12.48
C PHE A 287 -5.57 -37.52 11.61
N ASP A 288 -4.75 -36.72 10.93
CA ASP A 288 -3.60 -37.22 10.16
C ASP A 288 -2.28 -37.02 10.92
N LYS A 289 -1.67 -38.12 11.33
CA LYS A 289 -0.38 -38.10 12.05
C LYS A 289 0.81 -37.61 11.22
N ASN A 290 0.69 -37.57 9.89
CA ASN A 290 1.76 -37.15 8.98
C ASN A 290 1.67 -35.65 8.64
N MET A 291 0.63 -34.96 9.12
CA MET A 291 0.47 -33.54 8.90
C MET A 291 1.60 -32.75 9.57
N GLU A 292 2.14 -31.76 8.88
CA GLU A 292 3.18 -30.89 9.43
C GLU A 292 2.58 -29.58 9.97
N PRO A 293 2.66 -29.31 11.29
CA PRO A 293 2.12 -28.06 11.85
C PRO A 293 2.71 -26.79 11.21
N SER A 294 4.00 -26.80 10.83
CA SER A 294 4.63 -25.68 10.13
C SER A 294 3.92 -25.32 8.82
N THR A 295 3.54 -26.33 8.04
CA THR A 295 2.77 -26.15 6.79
C THR A 295 1.38 -25.59 7.08
N LEU A 296 0.68 -26.08 8.11
CA LEU A 296 -0.65 -25.55 8.50
C LEU A 296 -0.60 -24.09 8.94
N TYR A 297 0.41 -23.69 9.73
CA TYR A 297 0.59 -22.28 10.10
C TYR A 297 0.88 -21.41 8.88
N THR A 298 1.67 -21.92 7.93
CA THR A 298 1.92 -21.21 6.66
C THR A 298 0.60 -20.97 5.93
N LEU A 299 -0.25 -21.98 5.75
CA LEU A 299 -1.55 -21.87 5.09
C LEU A 299 -2.53 -20.93 5.82
N LEU A 300 -2.53 -20.91 7.15
CA LEU A 300 -3.32 -19.94 7.91
C LEU A 300 -2.79 -18.52 7.69
N GLY A 301 -1.46 -18.34 7.68
CA GLY A 301 -0.83 -17.08 7.34
C GLY A 301 -1.16 -16.61 5.91
N GLU A 302 -1.21 -17.51 4.93
CA GLU A 302 -1.71 -17.23 3.57
C GLU A 302 -3.15 -16.72 3.57
N SER A 303 -3.99 -17.32 4.39
CA SER A 303 -5.40 -16.93 4.53
C SER A 303 -5.53 -15.52 5.12
N TYR A 304 -4.64 -15.14 6.04
CA TYR A 304 -4.53 -13.75 6.51
C TYR A 304 -3.98 -12.82 5.42
N ALA A 305 -2.91 -13.19 4.73
CA ALA A 305 -2.32 -12.36 3.67
C ALA A 305 -3.28 -12.11 2.49
N SER A 306 -4.16 -13.06 2.20
CA SER A 306 -5.26 -12.93 1.22
C SER A 306 -6.51 -12.24 1.77
N GLN A 307 -6.46 -11.74 3.00
CA GLN A 307 -7.51 -10.98 3.66
C GLN A 307 -8.86 -11.70 3.70
N GLN A 308 -8.86 -13.00 3.99
CA GLN A 308 -10.12 -13.76 4.09
C GLN A 308 -11.04 -13.15 5.15
N GLU A 309 -12.26 -12.79 4.74
CA GLU A 309 -13.26 -12.14 5.61
C GLU A 309 -13.62 -12.98 6.84
N SER A 310 -13.54 -14.30 6.72
CA SER A 310 -13.77 -15.22 7.83
C SER A 310 -12.80 -14.97 9.00
N LEU A 311 -11.62 -14.41 8.75
CA LEU A 311 -10.58 -14.14 9.75
C LEU A 311 -10.67 -12.75 10.40
N VAL A 312 -11.70 -11.96 10.06
CA VAL A 312 -11.97 -10.66 10.68
C VAL A 312 -13.20 -10.75 11.57
N ASN A 313 -13.03 -10.27 12.79
CA ASN A 313 -14.10 -10.30 13.79
C ASN A 313 -14.83 -8.95 13.90
N PHE A 314 -14.19 -7.85 13.53
CA PHE A 314 -14.78 -6.50 13.58
C PHE A 314 -14.76 -5.80 12.21
N PRO A 315 -15.47 -6.33 11.19
CA PRO A 315 -15.48 -5.72 9.86
C PRO A 315 -16.01 -4.28 9.92
N GLY A 316 -15.27 -3.34 9.32
CA GLY A 316 -15.63 -1.92 9.29
C GLY A 316 -15.21 -1.11 10.53
N GLU A 317 -14.66 -1.76 11.57
CA GLU A 317 -14.07 -1.04 12.70
C GLU A 317 -12.62 -0.63 12.42
N GLN A 318 -12.15 0.43 13.07
CA GLN A 318 -10.79 0.96 12.88
C GLN A 318 -9.70 0.04 13.43
N MET A 319 -10.05 -0.79 14.41
CA MET A 319 -9.11 -1.67 15.11
C MET A 319 -9.61 -3.12 15.11
N GLN A 320 -8.67 -4.04 14.98
CA GLN A 320 -8.82 -5.45 15.30
C GLN A 320 -7.99 -5.78 16.54
N LEU A 321 -8.24 -6.94 17.15
CA LEU A 321 -7.53 -7.37 18.35
C LEU A 321 -6.53 -8.48 18.02
N VAL A 322 -5.28 -8.29 18.47
CA VAL A 322 -4.27 -9.35 18.47
C VAL A 322 -4.10 -9.85 19.89
N TRP A 323 -4.21 -11.16 20.06
CA TRP A 323 -4.25 -11.82 21.36
C TRP A 323 -2.86 -12.32 21.77
N SER A 324 -2.53 -12.12 23.04
CA SER A 324 -1.40 -12.75 23.72
C SER A 324 -1.84 -13.21 25.11
N TYR A 325 -1.19 -14.26 25.62
CA TYR A 325 -1.42 -14.71 26.99
C TYR A 325 -0.10 -14.66 27.76
N VAL A 326 -0.13 -13.98 28.91
CA VAL A 326 1.03 -13.87 29.80
C VAL A 326 0.68 -14.56 31.11
N GLN A 327 1.53 -15.50 31.54
CA GLN A 327 1.32 -16.20 32.80
C GLN A 327 1.28 -15.20 33.97
N GLY A 328 0.25 -15.27 34.81
CA GLY A 328 0.02 -14.32 35.90
C GLY A 328 -0.86 -13.12 35.52
N SER A 329 -0.66 -12.52 34.33
CA SER A 329 -1.48 -11.39 33.86
C SER A 329 -2.74 -11.80 33.08
N GLY A 330 -2.77 -13.04 32.56
CA GLY A 330 -3.90 -13.59 31.83
C GLY A 330 -3.88 -13.24 30.33
N LEU A 331 -5.06 -13.33 29.70
CA LEU A 331 -5.25 -13.03 28.29
C LEU A 331 -5.32 -11.51 28.08
N ALA A 332 -4.46 -10.98 27.20
CA ALA A 332 -4.39 -9.57 26.86
C ALA A 332 -4.73 -9.33 25.38
N ALA A 333 -5.51 -8.28 25.14
CA ALA A 333 -5.83 -7.80 23.79
C ALA A 333 -4.92 -6.63 23.44
N THR A 334 -4.24 -6.70 22.28
CA THR A 334 -3.52 -5.57 21.71
C THR A 334 -4.29 -5.04 20.49
N PRO A 335 -4.86 -3.82 20.54
CA PRO A 335 -5.57 -3.26 19.39
C PRO A 335 -4.58 -2.88 18.28
N VAL A 336 -4.83 -3.35 17.07
CA VAL A 336 -4.04 -3.08 15.87
C VAL A 336 -4.95 -2.50 14.79
N ARG A 337 -4.45 -1.51 14.04
CA ARG A 337 -5.18 -0.90 12.93
C ARG A 337 -5.65 -1.95 11.92
N SER A 338 -6.92 -1.89 11.55
CA SER A 338 -7.53 -2.86 10.64
C SER A 338 -6.80 -2.94 9.29
N GLU A 339 -6.21 -1.84 8.83
CA GLU A 339 -5.46 -1.73 7.57
C GLU A 339 -4.21 -2.62 7.52
N ILE A 340 -3.64 -2.97 8.68
CA ILE A 340 -2.41 -3.75 8.79
C ILE A 340 -2.57 -5.04 9.63
N TYR A 341 -3.76 -5.27 10.18
CA TYR A 341 -4.07 -6.44 11.02
C TYR A 341 -3.74 -7.76 10.31
N PHE A 342 -4.13 -7.89 9.05
CA PHE A 342 -3.90 -9.09 8.25
C PHE A 342 -2.41 -9.39 8.08
N GLN A 343 -1.59 -8.39 7.76
CA GLN A 343 -0.15 -8.55 7.63
C GLN A 343 0.48 -8.92 8.97
N THR A 344 0.05 -8.28 10.06
CA THR A 344 0.52 -8.60 11.42
C THR A 344 0.20 -10.05 11.81
N MET A 345 -1.01 -10.54 11.50
CA MET A 345 -1.38 -11.93 11.76
C MET A 345 -0.63 -12.91 10.86
N ALA A 346 -0.48 -12.60 9.57
CA ALA A 346 0.30 -13.41 8.63
C ALA A 346 1.76 -13.56 9.08
N MET A 347 2.39 -12.47 9.52
CA MET A 347 3.73 -12.49 10.11
C MET A 347 3.81 -13.40 11.33
N ARG A 348 2.88 -13.28 12.29
CA ARG A 348 2.86 -14.13 13.49
C ARG A 348 2.71 -15.62 13.16
N MET A 349 1.85 -15.96 12.19
CA MET A 349 1.68 -17.35 11.76
C MET A 349 2.94 -17.87 11.07
N ALA A 350 3.57 -17.06 10.22
CA ALA A 350 4.83 -17.41 9.58
C ALA A 350 5.99 -17.56 10.57
N GLU A 351 6.07 -16.69 11.59
CA GLU A 351 7.03 -16.82 12.71
C GLU A 351 6.85 -18.15 13.43
N ARG A 352 5.60 -18.53 13.73
CA ARG A 352 5.32 -19.83 14.36
C ARG A 352 5.73 -20.99 13.45
N ALA A 353 5.40 -20.92 12.16
CA ALA A 353 5.80 -21.92 11.17
C ALA A 353 7.33 -22.11 11.11
N MET A 354 8.09 -21.02 11.05
CA MET A 354 9.56 -21.05 11.04
C MET A 354 10.15 -21.56 12.36
N SER A 355 9.51 -21.27 13.50
CA SER A 355 9.94 -21.81 14.80
C SER A 355 9.80 -23.34 14.90
N LEU A 356 8.87 -23.92 14.12
CA LEU A 356 8.63 -25.36 14.06
C LEU A 356 9.50 -26.04 12.99
N ASN A 357 9.75 -25.36 11.88
CA ASN A 357 10.63 -25.81 10.81
C ASN A 357 11.40 -24.61 10.21
N ALA A 358 12.67 -24.47 10.59
CA ALA A 358 13.53 -23.38 10.13
C ALA A 358 13.83 -23.43 8.61
N GLY A 359 13.60 -24.57 7.96
CA GLY A 359 13.77 -24.74 6.50
C GLY A 359 12.54 -24.37 5.68
N ASN A 360 11.43 -23.94 6.30
CA ASN A 360 10.20 -23.60 5.61
C ASN A 360 10.32 -22.26 4.86
N ARG A 361 10.77 -22.32 3.61
CA ARG A 361 10.99 -21.16 2.73
C ARG A 361 9.71 -20.40 2.41
N GLU A 362 8.57 -21.08 2.29
CA GLU A 362 7.28 -20.45 2.02
C GLU A 362 6.85 -19.57 3.21
N ALA A 363 7.04 -20.05 4.44
CA ALA A 363 6.81 -19.24 5.64
C ALA A 363 7.75 -18.02 5.69
N THR A 364 9.04 -18.19 5.36
CA THR A 364 9.97 -17.04 5.30
C THR A 364 9.53 -16.02 4.25
N ALA A 365 9.16 -16.46 3.04
CA ALA A 365 8.67 -15.58 1.99
C ALA A 365 7.36 -14.86 2.38
N LEU A 366 6.42 -15.58 2.99
CA LEU A 366 5.19 -15.01 3.53
C LEU A 366 5.46 -13.94 4.59
N TRP A 367 6.41 -14.19 5.50
CA TRP A 367 6.80 -13.23 6.53
C TRP A 367 7.39 -11.96 5.90
N VAL A 368 8.35 -12.10 4.98
CA VAL A 368 8.99 -10.95 4.30
C VAL A 368 7.96 -10.14 3.50
N ALA A 369 7.11 -10.81 2.74
CA ALA A 369 6.05 -10.16 1.97
C ALA A 369 5.07 -9.39 2.85
N SER A 370 4.66 -10.01 3.97
CA SER A 370 3.73 -9.40 4.92
C SER A 370 4.38 -8.21 5.64
N ASN A 371 5.67 -8.30 5.99
CA ASN A 371 6.41 -7.21 6.61
C ASN A 371 6.56 -5.99 5.69
N LEU A 372 6.90 -6.21 4.41
CA LEU A 372 6.94 -5.15 3.39
C LEU A 372 5.57 -4.50 3.22
N SER A 373 4.51 -5.31 3.12
CA SER A 373 3.13 -4.82 2.97
C SER A 373 2.66 -4.06 4.20
N ARG A 374 3.00 -4.53 5.41
CA ARG A 374 2.68 -3.86 6.67
C ARG A 374 3.29 -2.46 6.69
N GLU A 375 4.58 -2.33 6.36
CA GLU A 375 5.26 -1.04 6.34
C GLU A 375 4.64 -0.07 5.33
N MET A 376 4.32 -0.54 4.11
CA MET A 376 3.66 0.29 3.08
C MET A 376 2.28 0.78 3.50
N ASN A 377 1.51 -0.05 4.22
CA ASN A 377 0.14 0.25 4.62
C ASN A 377 0.02 0.89 6.01
N THR A 378 1.13 1.04 6.74
CA THR A 378 1.14 1.66 8.06
C THR A 378 0.93 3.17 7.92
N PRO A 379 -0.10 3.76 8.55
CA PRO A 379 -0.29 5.21 8.54
C PRO A 379 0.90 5.93 9.18
N SER A 380 1.32 7.08 8.64
CA SER A 380 2.52 7.81 9.07
C SER A 380 2.52 8.21 10.56
N GLU A 381 1.35 8.52 11.11
CA GLU A 381 1.16 8.93 12.52
C GLU A 381 0.95 7.71 13.46
N TYR A 382 0.93 6.48 12.93
CA TYR A 382 0.62 5.29 13.70
C TYR A 382 1.89 4.53 14.09
N GLN A 383 2.08 4.36 15.40
CA GLN A 383 3.11 3.48 15.94
C GLN A 383 2.51 2.09 16.18
N HIS A 384 3.09 1.08 15.55
CA HIS A 384 2.60 -0.29 15.69
C HIS A 384 2.90 -0.84 17.10
N PRO A 385 1.90 -1.26 17.89
CA PRO A 385 2.11 -1.63 19.29
C PRO A 385 2.94 -2.92 19.47
N LEU A 386 2.89 -3.83 18.50
CA LEU A 386 3.69 -5.07 18.52
C LEU A 386 5.07 -4.97 17.86
N TYR A 387 5.36 -3.88 17.13
CA TYR A 387 6.61 -3.71 16.38
C TYR A 387 7.19 -2.34 16.73
N THR A 388 7.82 -2.24 17.91
CA THR A 388 8.25 -0.98 18.55
C THR A 388 9.65 -0.52 18.13
N GLN A 389 10.11 0.60 18.69
CA GLN A 389 11.47 1.13 18.52
C GLN A 389 12.53 0.03 18.77
N GLY A 390 13.30 -0.28 17.73
CA GLY A 390 14.30 -1.36 17.73
C GLY A 390 14.17 -2.31 16.53
N TYR A 391 12.97 -2.44 15.95
CA TYR A 391 12.80 -3.14 14.68
C TYR A 391 13.50 -2.38 13.54
N ARG A 392 14.21 -3.11 12.68
CA ARG A 392 14.77 -2.55 11.44
C ARG A 392 13.65 -2.36 10.42
N ASP A 393 13.93 -1.56 9.39
CA ASP A 393 13.02 -1.42 8.24
C ASP A 393 12.74 -2.78 7.57
N ALA A 394 11.61 -2.90 6.89
CA ALA A 394 11.21 -4.14 6.25
C ALA A 394 12.21 -4.58 5.16
N MET A 395 12.88 -3.62 4.51
CA MET A 395 13.87 -3.86 3.47
C MET A 395 15.13 -4.56 4.01
N TYR A 396 15.56 -4.25 5.23
CA TYR A 396 16.66 -4.91 5.92
C TYR A 396 16.40 -6.42 5.98
N TYR A 397 15.19 -6.82 6.35
CA TYR A 397 14.85 -8.24 6.44
C TYR A 397 14.71 -8.90 5.08
N ALA A 398 14.16 -8.21 4.08
CA ALA A 398 14.08 -8.73 2.71
C ALA A 398 15.48 -9.00 2.14
N VAL A 399 16.37 -8.00 2.21
CA VAL A 399 17.77 -8.14 1.77
C VAL A 399 18.48 -9.28 2.52
N SER A 400 18.25 -9.39 3.83
CA SER A 400 18.85 -10.43 4.69
C SER A 400 18.31 -11.84 4.39
N ALA A 401 17.07 -11.97 3.90
CA ALA A 401 16.48 -13.26 3.54
C ALA A 401 17.09 -13.85 2.26
N GLY A 402 17.65 -13.00 1.40
CA GLY A 402 18.40 -13.38 0.21
C GLY A 402 17.54 -13.58 -1.04
N PRO A 403 18.18 -13.65 -2.22
CA PRO A 403 17.50 -13.55 -3.51
C PRO A 403 16.51 -14.70 -3.76
N ALA A 404 16.78 -15.90 -3.24
CA ALA A 404 15.91 -17.04 -3.42
C ALA A 404 14.57 -16.91 -2.65
N ILE A 405 14.53 -16.13 -1.57
CA ILE A 405 13.29 -15.78 -0.87
C ILE A 405 12.62 -14.59 -1.56
N ASP A 406 13.39 -13.58 -1.96
CA ASP A 406 12.83 -12.40 -2.65
C ASP A 406 12.18 -12.76 -4.00
N GLN A 407 12.65 -13.80 -4.70
CA GLN A 407 11.94 -14.35 -5.87
C GLN A 407 10.56 -14.92 -5.51
N LEU A 408 10.40 -15.60 -4.36
CA LEU A 408 9.09 -16.08 -3.88
C LEU A 408 8.18 -14.90 -3.48
N VAL A 409 8.75 -13.85 -2.87
CA VAL A 409 8.02 -12.62 -2.56
C VAL A 409 7.57 -11.92 -3.85
N LEU A 410 8.43 -11.86 -4.87
CA LEU A 410 8.08 -11.32 -6.18
C LEU A 410 6.99 -12.17 -6.85
N ALA A 411 7.08 -13.50 -6.81
CA ALA A 411 6.05 -14.39 -7.34
C ALA A 411 4.68 -14.12 -6.70
N ARG A 412 4.66 -13.89 -5.39
CA ARG A 412 3.46 -13.46 -4.67
C ARG A 412 2.93 -12.13 -5.21
N GLY A 413 3.77 -11.09 -5.25
CA GLY A 413 3.36 -9.78 -5.77
C GLY A 413 2.78 -9.84 -7.19
N LEU A 414 3.42 -10.59 -8.08
CA LEU A 414 2.92 -10.76 -9.46
C LEU A 414 1.60 -11.54 -9.52
N SER A 415 1.47 -12.63 -8.75
CA SER A 415 0.25 -13.47 -8.76
C SER A 415 -0.95 -12.79 -8.09
N THR A 416 -0.73 -11.99 -7.04
CA THR A 416 -1.78 -11.21 -6.37
C THR A 416 -2.01 -9.85 -7.03
N LYS A 417 -1.26 -9.53 -8.10
CA LYS A 417 -1.29 -8.25 -8.81
C LYS A 417 -0.94 -7.05 -7.91
N ASP A 418 -0.17 -7.30 -6.85
CA ASP A 418 0.34 -6.27 -5.95
C ASP A 418 1.66 -5.72 -6.51
N SER A 419 1.52 -4.66 -7.33
CA SER A 419 2.66 -4.02 -7.97
C SER A 419 3.60 -3.38 -6.95
N ALA A 420 3.09 -2.89 -5.83
CA ALA A 420 3.92 -2.25 -4.79
C ALA A 420 4.82 -3.29 -4.10
N LEU A 421 4.25 -4.45 -3.77
CA LEU A 421 5.02 -5.58 -3.24
C LEU A 421 6.06 -6.09 -4.25
N ALA A 422 5.68 -6.23 -5.52
CA ALA A 422 6.60 -6.64 -6.58
C ALA A 422 7.80 -5.68 -6.71
N LEU A 423 7.55 -4.37 -6.67
CA LEU A 423 8.61 -3.35 -6.71
C LEU A 423 9.55 -3.45 -5.50
N LYS A 424 9.01 -3.64 -4.28
CA LYS A 424 9.84 -3.84 -3.09
C LYS A 424 10.68 -5.11 -3.16
N ALA A 425 10.13 -6.21 -3.70
CA ALA A 425 10.88 -7.44 -3.91
C ALA A 425 12.02 -7.26 -4.92
N ILE A 426 11.76 -6.57 -6.05
CA ILE A 426 12.81 -6.27 -7.03
C ILE A 426 13.89 -5.36 -6.43
N ALA A 427 13.50 -4.37 -5.60
CA ALA A 427 14.45 -3.51 -4.90
C ALA A 427 15.32 -4.26 -3.87
N ALA A 428 14.82 -5.35 -3.29
CA ALA A 428 15.63 -6.26 -2.47
C ALA A 428 16.59 -7.09 -3.33
N LEU A 429 16.09 -7.67 -4.44
CA LEU A 429 16.88 -8.42 -5.43
C LEU A 429 18.03 -7.59 -6.03
N GLN A 430 17.83 -6.30 -6.28
CA GLN A 430 18.88 -5.40 -6.78
C GLN A 430 20.02 -5.21 -5.76
N ARG A 431 19.77 -5.42 -4.46
CA ARG A 431 20.77 -5.26 -3.39
C ARG A 431 21.51 -6.55 -3.04
N ASN A 432 20.85 -7.71 -3.15
CA ASN A 432 21.41 -9.01 -2.74
C ASN A 432 21.60 -10.02 -3.88
N GLY A 433 21.07 -9.74 -5.08
CA GLY A 433 21.12 -10.63 -6.23
C GLY A 433 22.36 -10.41 -7.10
N GLY A 434 23.12 -11.48 -7.32
CA GLY A 434 24.19 -11.51 -8.32
C GLY A 434 23.71 -12.10 -9.65
N ALA A 435 24.54 -11.98 -10.71
CA ALA A 435 24.27 -12.47 -12.06
C ALA A 435 23.57 -13.84 -12.11
N SER A 436 24.15 -14.85 -11.44
CA SER A 436 23.64 -16.23 -11.42
C SER A 436 22.28 -16.36 -10.73
N ALA A 437 22.10 -15.68 -9.59
CA ALA A 437 20.88 -15.74 -8.78
C ALA A 437 19.69 -15.03 -9.44
N LEU A 438 19.94 -14.17 -10.43
CA LEU A 438 18.92 -13.39 -11.13
C LEU A 438 18.60 -13.93 -12.53
N SER A 439 19.47 -14.76 -13.12
CA SER A 439 19.25 -15.33 -14.47
C SER A 439 19.01 -16.84 -14.52
N ASP A 440 19.13 -17.58 -13.40
CA ASP A 440 18.75 -18.99 -13.38
C ASP A 440 17.23 -19.11 -13.63
N ALA A 441 16.84 -19.64 -14.80
CA ALA A 441 15.45 -19.77 -15.20
C ALA A 441 14.58 -20.58 -14.22
N LYS A 442 15.16 -21.49 -13.42
CA LYS A 442 14.42 -22.27 -12.43
C LYS A 442 14.13 -21.47 -11.15
N GLN A 443 15.05 -20.60 -10.74
CA GLN A 443 14.95 -19.85 -9.49
C GLN A 443 14.46 -18.40 -9.71
N SER A 444 14.70 -17.85 -10.89
CA SER A 444 14.48 -16.44 -11.24
C SER A 444 13.28 -16.21 -12.14
N ARG A 445 12.42 -17.24 -12.29
CA ARG A 445 11.22 -17.14 -13.12
C ARG A 445 10.36 -15.92 -12.79
N PRO A 446 10.14 -15.55 -11.51
CA PRO A 446 9.36 -14.36 -11.16
C PRO A 446 9.96 -13.05 -11.71
N LEU A 447 11.28 -12.86 -11.61
CA LEU A 447 11.93 -11.67 -12.18
C LEU A 447 11.86 -11.64 -13.71
N ILE A 448 11.93 -12.80 -14.37
CA ILE A 448 11.73 -12.90 -15.82
C ILE A 448 10.28 -12.52 -16.18
N ASP A 449 9.29 -13.03 -15.45
CA ASP A 449 7.88 -12.72 -15.67
C ASP A 449 7.59 -11.22 -15.40
N ALA A 450 8.33 -10.58 -14.49
CA ALA A 450 8.24 -9.14 -14.23
C ALA A 450 8.57 -8.27 -15.46
N LEU A 451 9.43 -8.71 -16.38
CA LEU A 451 9.69 -8.01 -17.65
C LEU A 451 8.46 -7.94 -18.57
N ARG A 452 7.49 -8.84 -18.34
CA ARG A 452 6.24 -8.93 -19.10
C ARG A 452 5.03 -8.42 -18.33
N TYR A 453 5.20 -8.06 -17.07
CA TYR A 453 4.11 -7.66 -16.19
C TYR A 453 3.47 -6.34 -16.66
N ALA A 454 2.17 -6.15 -16.41
CA ALA A 454 1.43 -5.01 -16.96
C ALA A 454 1.92 -3.64 -16.44
N ASN A 455 2.41 -3.57 -15.19
CA ASN A 455 2.88 -2.33 -14.59
C ASN A 455 4.28 -1.93 -15.12
N THR A 456 4.38 -0.74 -15.70
CA THR A 456 5.62 -0.22 -16.31
C THR A 456 6.76 -0.05 -15.32
N ARG A 457 6.49 0.38 -14.07
CA ARG A 457 7.56 0.49 -13.05
C ARG A 457 8.19 -0.86 -12.77
N VAL A 458 7.38 -1.90 -12.66
CA VAL A 458 7.85 -3.27 -12.42
C VAL A 458 8.73 -3.72 -13.59
N GLN A 459 8.33 -3.43 -14.84
CA GLN A 459 9.17 -3.72 -16.01
C GLN A 459 10.50 -2.96 -15.98
N PHE A 460 10.47 -1.66 -15.66
CA PHE A 460 11.67 -0.83 -15.58
C PHE A 460 12.62 -1.32 -14.49
N GLU A 461 12.13 -1.59 -13.28
CA GLU A 461 12.95 -2.09 -12.19
C GLU A 461 13.50 -3.49 -12.48
N ALA A 462 12.72 -4.37 -13.12
CA ALA A 462 13.19 -5.68 -13.55
C ALA A 462 14.30 -5.57 -14.60
N ALA A 463 14.12 -4.72 -15.62
CA ALA A 463 15.15 -4.49 -16.64
C ALA A 463 16.43 -3.88 -16.05
N LEU A 464 16.29 -2.94 -15.11
CA LEU A 464 17.43 -2.37 -14.38
C LEU A 464 18.13 -3.40 -13.50
N ALA A 465 17.38 -4.29 -12.85
CA ALA A 465 17.95 -5.40 -12.08
C ALA A 465 18.78 -6.33 -12.97
N PHE A 466 18.27 -6.73 -14.13
CA PHE A 466 19.02 -7.55 -15.09
C PHE A 466 20.24 -6.84 -15.66
N ALA A 467 20.11 -5.57 -16.03
CA ALA A 467 21.22 -4.79 -16.57
C ALA A 467 22.35 -4.59 -15.55
N GLY A 468 22.02 -4.38 -14.27
CA GLY A 468 22.99 -4.33 -13.18
C GLY A 468 23.63 -5.68 -12.88
N ALA A 469 22.88 -6.78 -13.02
CA ALA A 469 23.37 -8.13 -12.76
C ALA A 469 24.30 -8.67 -13.85
N GLN A 470 24.16 -8.22 -15.10
CA GLN A 470 24.97 -8.65 -16.26
C GLN A 470 25.16 -10.18 -16.38
N PRO A 471 24.06 -10.94 -16.55
CA PRO A 471 24.15 -12.38 -16.74
C PRO A 471 24.97 -12.75 -17.99
N GLN A 472 25.63 -13.91 -17.90
CA GLN A 472 26.54 -14.39 -18.95
C GLN A 472 25.87 -15.33 -19.94
N ASN A 473 24.70 -15.87 -19.58
CA ASN A 473 23.94 -16.80 -20.41
C ASN A 473 22.57 -16.19 -20.76
N THR A 474 22.14 -16.41 -22.00
CA THR A 474 20.82 -16.02 -22.47
C THR A 474 19.73 -16.75 -21.69
N PHE A 475 18.63 -16.04 -21.41
CA PHE A 475 17.44 -16.56 -20.76
C PHE A 475 16.18 -16.09 -21.51
N GLU A 476 15.03 -16.70 -21.21
CA GLU A 476 13.76 -16.32 -21.84
C GLU A 476 13.45 -14.84 -21.59
N GLY A 477 13.20 -14.07 -22.64
CA GLY A 477 12.86 -12.64 -22.52
C GLY A 477 14.05 -11.70 -22.33
N SER A 478 15.29 -12.20 -22.41
CA SER A 478 16.50 -11.36 -22.38
C SER A 478 16.53 -10.28 -23.47
N ASP A 479 15.92 -10.56 -24.63
CA ASP A 479 15.69 -9.64 -25.74
C ASP A 479 14.81 -8.43 -25.38
N ARG A 480 14.06 -8.49 -24.27
CA ARG A 480 13.18 -7.39 -23.82
C ARG A 480 13.90 -6.35 -22.97
N VAL A 481 15.05 -6.69 -22.35
CA VAL A 481 15.71 -5.81 -21.37
C VAL A 481 16.12 -4.48 -22.01
N VAL A 482 16.83 -4.53 -23.14
CA VAL A 482 17.32 -3.33 -23.83
C VAL A 482 16.16 -2.47 -24.37
N PRO A 483 15.13 -3.02 -25.05
CA PRO A 483 13.94 -2.26 -25.44
C PRO A 483 13.20 -1.59 -24.26
N ILE A 484 13.09 -2.26 -23.11
CA ILE A 484 12.44 -1.69 -21.92
C ILE A 484 13.25 -0.50 -21.40
N LEU A 485 14.57 -0.63 -21.25
CA LEU A 485 15.44 0.48 -20.86
C LEU A 485 15.34 1.65 -21.85
N ALA A 486 15.37 1.36 -23.15
CA ALA A 486 15.26 2.37 -24.20
C ALA A 486 13.89 3.09 -24.18
N SER A 487 12.82 2.40 -23.76
CA SER A 487 11.50 3.01 -23.58
C SER A 487 11.46 3.98 -22.40
N ALA A 488 12.14 3.66 -21.29
CA ALA A 488 12.29 4.55 -20.14
C ALA A 488 13.03 5.85 -20.49
N VAL A 489 13.96 5.80 -21.44
CA VAL A 489 14.65 7.02 -21.94
C VAL A 489 13.71 7.95 -22.70
N ARG A 490 12.77 7.42 -23.47
CA ARG A 490 11.89 8.24 -24.33
C ARG A 490 10.72 8.84 -23.58
N ASN A 491 9.99 8.02 -22.82
CA ASN A 491 8.68 8.40 -22.28
C ASN A 491 8.32 7.58 -21.02
N ALA A 492 9.16 7.63 -19.98
CA ALA A 492 8.89 6.93 -18.72
C ALA A 492 7.56 7.32 -18.04
N GLY A 493 7.06 8.56 -18.25
CA GLY A 493 5.82 9.05 -17.66
C GLY A 493 4.57 8.94 -18.56
N ALA A 494 4.68 8.38 -19.78
CA ALA A 494 3.54 8.30 -20.69
C ALA A 494 2.53 7.26 -20.19
N ARG A 495 1.27 7.68 -20.03
CA ARG A 495 0.17 6.79 -19.62
C ARG A 495 -0.77 6.52 -20.78
N TYR A 496 -1.21 5.28 -20.91
CA TYR A 496 -2.12 4.84 -21.96
C TYR A 496 -3.41 4.31 -21.37
N ALA A 497 -4.53 4.66 -22.00
CA ALA A 497 -5.84 4.18 -21.61
C ALA A 497 -6.62 3.61 -22.79
N ALA A 498 -7.41 2.57 -22.54
CA ALA A 498 -8.36 2.01 -23.48
C ALA A 498 -9.80 2.29 -22.99
N VAL A 499 -10.69 2.62 -23.92
CA VAL A 499 -12.11 2.85 -23.63
C VAL A 499 -12.93 1.84 -24.39
N ILE A 500 -13.70 1.03 -23.66
CA ILE A 500 -14.60 0.02 -24.21
C ILE A 500 -16.04 0.42 -23.90
N SER A 501 -16.86 0.70 -24.91
CA SER A 501 -18.26 1.07 -24.68
C SER A 501 -19.19 0.59 -25.79
N GLY A 502 -20.43 0.27 -25.42
CA GLY A 502 -21.51 -0.01 -26.36
C GLY A 502 -22.04 1.24 -27.08
N ASN A 503 -21.69 2.45 -26.61
CA ASN A 503 -22.14 3.72 -27.17
C ASN A 503 -20.94 4.62 -27.55
N ALA A 504 -20.86 5.04 -28.81
CA ALA A 504 -19.73 5.82 -29.34
C ALA A 504 -19.64 7.24 -28.75
N GLU A 505 -20.76 7.89 -28.43
CA GLU A 505 -20.78 9.22 -27.82
C GLU A 505 -20.22 9.16 -26.39
N VAL A 506 -20.66 8.17 -25.62
CA VAL A 506 -20.14 7.90 -24.26
C VAL A 506 -18.65 7.58 -24.32
N ALA A 507 -18.22 6.73 -25.26
CA ALA A 507 -16.82 6.38 -25.46
C ALA A 507 -15.95 7.63 -25.72
N ASN A 508 -16.41 8.51 -26.61
CA ASN A 508 -15.70 9.75 -26.95
C ASN A 508 -15.67 10.74 -25.79
N SER A 509 -16.75 10.84 -25.02
CA SER A 509 -16.80 11.66 -23.81
C SER A 509 -15.78 11.18 -22.77
N ILE A 510 -15.75 9.88 -22.46
CA ILE A 510 -14.78 9.28 -21.53
C ILE A 510 -13.35 9.50 -22.05
N ALA A 511 -13.11 9.25 -23.33
CA ALA A 511 -11.80 9.49 -23.94
C ALA A 511 -11.38 10.96 -23.85
N GLY A 512 -12.31 11.92 -23.95
CA GLY A 512 -12.05 13.33 -23.74
C GLY A 512 -11.56 13.64 -22.32
N VAL A 513 -12.23 13.09 -21.30
CA VAL A 513 -11.85 13.25 -19.88
C VAL A 513 -10.46 12.67 -19.63
N LEU A 514 -10.20 11.44 -20.10
CA LEU A 514 -8.91 10.78 -19.90
C LEU A 514 -7.76 11.53 -20.60
N ARG A 515 -7.98 12.10 -21.78
CA ARG A 515 -6.97 12.96 -22.44
C ARG A 515 -6.70 14.23 -21.63
N ALA A 516 -7.73 14.86 -21.07
CA ALA A 516 -7.56 16.02 -20.19
C ALA A 516 -6.75 15.68 -18.93
N ASP A 517 -6.88 14.44 -18.42
CA ASP A 517 -6.11 13.91 -17.31
C ASP A 517 -4.69 13.42 -17.72
N GLY A 518 -4.28 13.62 -18.98
CA GLY A 518 -2.93 13.34 -19.46
C GLY A 518 -2.70 11.90 -19.94
N PHE A 519 -3.75 11.14 -20.25
CA PHE A 519 -3.61 9.83 -20.89
C PHE A 519 -3.54 9.95 -22.42
N THR A 520 -2.69 9.12 -23.02
CA THR A 520 -2.77 8.77 -24.44
C THR A 520 -3.86 7.72 -24.61
N VAL A 521 -5.04 8.15 -25.07
CA VAL A 521 -6.21 7.27 -25.20
C VAL A 521 -6.20 6.59 -26.57
N LEU A 522 -6.22 5.26 -26.57
CA LEU A 522 -6.36 4.45 -27.80
C LEU A 522 -7.71 4.70 -28.49
N PRO A 523 -7.84 4.38 -29.79
CA PRO A 523 -9.13 4.41 -30.47
C PRO A 523 -10.18 3.61 -29.69
N PRO A 524 -11.34 4.19 -29.33
CA PRO A 524 -12.36 3.47 -28.58
C PRO A 524 -12.95 2.31 -29.38
N GLY A 525 -13.37 1.24 -28.70
CA GLY A 525 -14.03 0.08 -29.31
C GLY A 525 -15.17 -0.48 -28.47
N LYS A 526 -15.88 -1.47 -28.99
CA LYS A 526 -16.97 -2.17 -28.28
C LYS A 526 -16.49 -3.40 -27.52
N SER A 527 -15.30 -3.90 -27.83
CA SER A 527 -14.65 -5.04 -27.17
C SER A 527 -13.13 -4.90 -27.22
N LEU A 528 -12.40 -5.67 -26.41
CA LEU A 528 -10.94 -5.74 -26.49
C LEU A 528 -10.45 -6.27 -27.85
N GLY A 529 -11.24 -7.14 -28.51
CA GLY A 529 -10.92 -7.69 -29.83
C GLY A 529 -10.89 -6.62 -30.93
N GLU A 530 -11.82 -5.65 -30.89
CA GLU A 530 -11.87 -4.56 -31.88
C GLU A 530 -10.66 -3.62 -31.79
N ILE A 531 -10.03 -3.52 -30.62
CA ILE A 531 -8.87 -2.65 -30.39
C ILE A 531 -7.56 -3.43 -30.21
N ALA A 532 -7.51 -4.69 -30.63
CA ALA A 532 -6.37 -5.57 -30.42
C ALA A 532 -5.07 -5.05 -31.05
N GLU A 533 -5.14 -4.47 -32.25
CA GLU A 533 -3.98 -3.88 -32.94
C GLU A 533 -3.43 -2.64 -32.20
N PRO A 534 -4.24 -1.61 -31.90
CA PRO A 534 -3.80 -0.50 -31.04
C PRO A 534 -3.26 -0.95 -29.67
N LEU A 535 -3.89 -1.93 -29.04
CA LEU A 535 -3.42 -2.51 -27.77
C LEU A 535 -2.05 -3.17 -27.92
N ALA A 536 -1.80 -3.89 -29.02
CA ALA A 536 -0.52 -4.55 -29.28
C ALA A 536 0.60 -3.52 -29.50
N SER A 537 0.32 -2.43 -30.21
CA SER A 537 1.30 -1.38 -30.52
C SER A 537 1.61 -0.44 -29.35
N ALA A 538 0.71 -0.29 -28.38
CA ALA A 538 0.96 0.56 -27.20
C ALA A 538 2.12 0.01 -26.35
N PRO A 539 3.01 0.85 -25.76
CA PRO A 539 4.07 0.38 -24.87
C PRO A 539 3.56 -0.40 -23.64
N GLY A 540 2.44 0.05 -23.07
CA GLY A 540 1.74 -0.54 -21.93
C GLY A 540 0.33 0.04 -21.85
N ILE A 541 -0.54 -0.51 -20.99
CA ILE A 541 -1.90 0.01 -20.76
C ILE A 541 -2.11 0.14 -19.26
N ASP A 542 -2.27 1.36 -18.79
CA ASP A 542 -2.42 1.67 -17.37
C ASP A 542 -3.87 1.55 -16.91
N LEU A 543 -4.81 1.84 -17.81
CA LEU A 543 -6.23 1.92 -17.50
C LEU A 543 -7.11 1.37 -18.63
N ILE A 544 -8.11 0.59 -18.26
CA ILE A 544 -9.26 0.27 -19.10
C ILE A 544 -10.50 0.88 -18.46
N VAL A 545 -11.26 1.66 -19.22
CA VAL A 545 -12.58 2.13 -18.80
C VAL A 545 -13.64 1.40 -19.61
N THR A 546 -14.54 0.69 -18.93
CA THR A 546 -15.68 0.04 -19.58
C THR A 546 -16.97 0.81 -19.32
N SER A 547 -17.83 0.87 -20.32
CA SER A 547 -19.22 1.31 -20.18
C SER A 547 -20.10 0.31 -20.94
N LEU A 548 -20.39 -0.80 -20.26
CA LEU A 548 -21.04 -2.00 -20.79
C LEU A 548 -21.99 -2.60 -19.72
N PRO A 549 -22.93 -3.47 -20.12
CA PRO A 549 -23.68 -4.31 -19.17
C PRO A 549 -22.76 -5.17 -18.29
N GLY A 550 -23.31 -5.70 -17.17
CA GLY A 550 -22.56 -6.49 -16.18
C GLY A 550 -21.82 -7.69 -16.78
N THR A 551 -22.51 -8.51 -17.56
CA THR A 551 -21.94 -9.70 -18.22
C THR A 551 -20.77 -9.35 -19.16
N SER A 552 -20.97 -8.40 -20.08
CA SER A 552 -19.91 -7.98 -21.01
C SER A 552 -18.73 -7.28 -20.30
N THR A 553 -18.99 -6.58 -19.19
CA THR A 553 -17.92 -6.05 -18.34
C THR A 553 -17.09 -7.16 -17.72
N ALA A 554 -17.73 -8.21 -17.17
CA ALA A 554 -17.03 -9.35 -16.60
C ALA A 554 -16.18 -10.09 -17.64
N GLU A 555 -16.65 -10.19 -18.89
CA GLU A 555 -15.89 -10.74 -20.01
C GLU A 555 -14.63 -9.91 -20.31
N VAL A 556 -14.76 -8.57 -20.39
CA VAL A 556 -13.61 -7.68 -20.60
C VAL A 556 -12.59 -7.82 -19.46
N ILE A 557 -13.04 -7.86 -18.20
CA ILE A 557 -12.14 -8.06 -17.05
C ILE A 557 -11.44 -9.41 -17.17
N THR A 558 -12.18 -10.48 -17.44
CA THR A 558 -11.63 -11.84 -17.56
C THR A 558 -10.59 -11.94 -18.70
N GLN A 559 -10.90 -11.38 -19.86
CA GLN A 559 -9.98 -11.34 -21.01
C GLN A 559 -8.73 -10.51 -20.71
N ALA A 560 -8.88 -9.36 -20.03
CA ALA A 560 -7.75 -8.56 -19.58
C ALA A 560 -6.87 -9.37 -18.60
N ARG A 561 -7.46 -10.13 -17.68
CA ARG A 561 -6.71 -11.00 -16.74
C ARG A 561 -5.97 -12.14 -17.41
N ALA A 562 -6.49 -12.68 -18.51
CA ALA A 562 -5.83 -13.73 -19.29
C ALA A 562 -4.68 -13.19 -20.16
N SER A 563 -4.64 -11.89 -20.44
CA SER A 563 -3.59 -11.26 -21.23
C SER A 563 -2.39 -10.90 -20.37
N SER A 564 -1.19 -11.35 -20.76
CA SER A 564 0.06 -10.98 -20.08
C SER A 564 0.28 -9.47 -20.00
N LYS A 565 -0.18 -8.73 -21.02
CA LYS A 565 -0.04 -7.27 -21.12
C LYS A 565 -1.05 -6.50 -20.26
N LEU A 566 -2.19 -7.11 -19.91
CA LEU A 566 -3.31 -6.45 -19.22
C LEU A 566 -3.64 -7.06 -17.85
N SER A 567 -2.89 -8.08 -17.42
CA SER A 567 -3.22 -8.93 -16.27
C SER A 567 -3.39 -8.16 -14.96
N ALA A 568 -2.62 -7.08 -14.78
CA ALA A 568 -2.70 -6.17 -13.64
C ALA A 568 -3.16 -4.75 -14.01
N THR A 569 -3.67 -4.54 -15.23
CA THR A 569 -4.21 -3.24 -15.65
C THR A 569 -5.45 -2.89 -14.85
N ALA A 570 -5.53 -1.64 -14.39
CA ALA A 570 -6.66 -1.12 -13.65
C ALA A 570 -7.91 -1.05 -14.55
N VAL A 571 -9.07 -1.48 -14.03
CA VAL A 571 -10.35 -1.43 -14.75
C VAL A 571 -11.37 -0.59 -14.00
N VAL A 572 -11.80 0.51 -14.59
CA VAL A 572 -12.96 1.29 -14.12
C VAL A 572 -14.17 0.87 -14.92
N ALA A 573 -15.14 0.25 -14.26
CA ALA A 573 -16.31 -0.28 -14.91
C ALA A 573 -17.56 0.55 -14.57
N ILE A 574 -18.06 1.26 -15.57
CA ILE A 574 -19.24 2.13 -15.48
C ILE A 574 -20.48 1.34 -15.90
N MET A 575 -21.41 1.10 -14.97
CA MET A 575 -22.56 0.23 -15.21
C MET A 575 -23.81 0.63 -14.42
N SER A 576 -24.95 0.03 -14.76
CA SER A 576 -26.20 0.24 -14.02
C SER A 576 -26.12 -0.32 -12.58
N PRO A 577 -26.96 0.15 -11.65
CA PRO A 577 -26.98 -0.38 -10.27
C PRO A 577 -27.22 -1.90 -10.18
N ALA A 578 -27.97 -2.46 -11.13
CA ALA A 578 -28.20 -3.90 -11.22
C ALA A 578 -26.90 -4.66 -11.53
N GLY A 579 -26.13 -4.18 -12.51
CA GLY A 579 -24.83 -4.75 -12.85
C GLY A 579 -23.79 -4.59 -11.73
N GLU A 580 -23.81 -3.46 -11.01
CA GLU A 580 -22.92 -3.25 -9.86
C GLU A 580 -23.14 -4.32 -8.79
N ASN A 581 -24.40 -4.63 -8.45
CA ASN A 581 -24.73 -5.65 -7.46
C ASN A 581 -24.36 -7.06 -7.93
N GLU A 582 -24.53 -7.36 -9.22
CA GLU A 582 -24.12 -8.62 -9.83
C GLU A 582 -22.60 -8.84 -9.73
N LEU A 583 -21.81 -7.81 -10.05
CA LEU A 583 -20.35 -7.90 -10.09
C LEU A 583 -19.66 -7.65 -8.75
N ARG A 584 -20.36 -7.13 -7.74
CA ARG A 584 -19.78 -6.82 -6.42
C ARG A 584 -19.19 -8.07 -5.76
N SER A 585 -19.85 -9.21 -5.86
CA SER A 585 -19.37 -10.47 -5.26
C SER A 585 -18.09 -10.96 -5.91
N ALA A 586 -17.97 -10.81 -7.24
CA ALA A 586 -16.83 -11.28 -8.02
C ALA A 586 -15.62 -10.33 -7.97
N PHE A 587 -15.84 -9.01 -8.07
CA PHE A 587 -14.78 -8.02 -8.27
C PHE A 587 -14.71 -6.94 -7.19
N GLY A 588 -15.64 -6.90 -6.21
CA GLY A 588 -15.66 -5.85 -5.19
C GLY A 588 -14.43 -5.80 -4.28
N ARG A 589 -13.63 -6.86 -4.25
CA ARG A 589 -12.34 -6.93 -3.52
C ARG A 589 -11.11 -6.90 -4.44
N ASP A 590 -11.31 -6.94 -5.76
CA ASP A 590 -10.18 -6.83 -6.69
C ASP A 590 -9.65 -5.39 -6.59
N GLN A 591 -8.45 -5.25 -6.05
CA GLN A 591 -7.82 -3.94 -5.86
C GLN A 591 -7.60 -3.18 -7.18
N THR A 592 -7.58 -3.91 -8.30
CA THR A 592 -7.41 -3.40 -9.66
C THR A 592 -8.74 -3.17 -10.40
N VAL A 593 -9.90 -3.30 -9.73
CA VAL A 593 -11.21 -2.98 -10.30
C VAL A 593 -11.93 -1.92 -9.47
N ALA A 594 -12.57 -0.95 -10.12
CA ALA A 594 -13.53 -0.04 -9.52
C ALA A 594 -14.88 -0.15 -10.23
N LEU A 595 -15.94 -0.41 -9.46
CA LEU A 595 -17.32 -0.42 -9.98
C LEU A 595 -17.92 0.97 -9.76
N VAL A 596 -18.29 1.65 -10.84
CA VAL A 596 -18.83 3.02 -10.85
C VAL A 596 -20.24 3.00 -11.42
N ARG A 597 -21.14 3.76 -10.81
CA ARG A 597 -22.53 3.85 -11.26
C ARG A 597 -22.67 4.69 -12.52
N GLN A 598 -23.49 4.21 -13.45
CA GLN A 598 -23.90 4.96 -14.62
C GLN A 598 -24.70 6.21 -14.20
N GLY A 599 -24.40 7.35 -14.82
CA GLY A 599 -24.94 8.65 -14.43
C GLY A 599 -24.03 9.46 -13.49
N SER A 600 -22.92 8.89 -13.01
CA SER A 600 -21.85 9.65 -12.36
C SER A 600 -21.30 10.74 -13.28
N ASN A 601 -21.02 11.91 -12.72
CA ASN A 601 -20.44 13.01 -13.49
C ASN A 601 -18.97 12.72 -13.88
N PRO A 602 -18.42 13.40 -14.89
CA PRO A 602 -17.04 13.20 -15.34
C PRO A 602 -15.99 13.30 -14.23
N GLN A 603 -16.19 14.20 -13.26
CA GLN A 603 -15.28 14.41 -12.14
C GLN A 603 -15.26 13.21 -11.17
N GLN A 604 -16.41 12.57 -10.93
CA GLN A 604 -16.50 11.35 -10.12
C GLN A 604 -15.79 10.18 -10.79
N ILE A 605 -15.88 10.06 -12.11
CA ILE A 605 -15.17 9.03 -12.88
C ILE A 605 -13.66 9.26 -12.80
N ALA A 606 -13.21 10.51 -12.96
CA ALA A 606 -11.80 10.89 -12.83
C ALA A 606 -11.26 10.59 -11.41
N GLU A 607 -12.02 10.94 -10.37
CA GLU A 607 -11.62 10.66 -8.98
C GLU A 607 -11.59 9.16 -8.67
N ALA A 608 -12.60 8.39 -9.11
CA ALA A 608 -12.60 6.94 -8.98
C ALA A 608 -11.41 6.30 -9.72
N THR A 609 -11.08 6.81 -10.90
CA THR A 609 -9.90 6.41 -11.67
C THR A 609 -8.62 6.68 -10.90
N LYS A 610 -8.47 7.89 -10.35
CA LYS A 610 -7.30 8.29 -9.56
C LYS A 610 -7.12 7.40 -8.33
N GLN A 611 -8.18 7.18 -7.56
CA GLN A 611 -8.16 6.32 -6.37
C GLN A 611 -7.82 4.87 -6.73
N LEU A 612 -8.39 4.36 -7.83
CA LEU A 612 -8.09 3.01 -8.31
C LEU A 612 -6.61 2.88 -8.66
N LEU A 613 -6.07 3.78 -9.48
CA LEU A 613 -4.68 3.76 -9.91
C LEU A 613 -3.73 3.90 -8.73
N GLN A 614 -4.01 4.81 -7.79
CA GLN A 614 -3.21 4.99 -6.58
C GLN A 614 -3.12 3.70 -5.76
N ARG A 615 -4.23 2.95 -5.65
CA ARG A 615 -4.27 1.67 -4.95
C ARG A 615 -3.61 0.52 -5.72
N SER A 616 -3.80 0.43 -7.05
CA SER A 616 -3.39 -0.74 -7.83
C SER A 616 -1.97 -0.66 -8.42
N ALA A 617 -1.56 0.53 -8.85
CA ALA A 617 -0.32 0.77 -9.58
C ALA A 617 0.62 1.75 -8.87
N GLY A 618 0.17 2.35 -7.77
CA GLY A 618 0.81 3.47 -7.08
C GLY A 618 0.45 4.81 -7.72
N GLU A 619 1.07 5.89 -7.23
CA GLU A 619 0.90 7.23 -7.80
C GLU A 619 1.34 7.27 -9.28
N ALA A 620 0.90 8.26 -10.07
CA ALA A 620 1.41 8.40 -11.42
C ALA A 620 2.93 8.67 -11.41
N ILE A 621 3.66 8.19 -12.42
CA ILE A 621 5.10 8.49 -12.53
C ILE A 621 5.27 10.00 -12.67
N SER A 622 5.85 10.62 -11.65
CA SER A 622 6.08 12.07 -11.64
C SER A 622 7.16 12.45 -12.65
N THR A 623 7.26 13.73 -13.01
CA THR A 623 8.33 14.21 -13.90
C THR A 623 9.72 13.92 -13.32
N ASP A 624 9.87 14.05 -12.00
CA ASP A 624 11.13 13.75 -11.31
C ASP A 624 11.44 12.26 -11.34
N GLU A 625 10.44 11.41 -11.09
CA GLU A 625 10.58 9.96 -11.16
C GLU A 625 10.90 9.50 -12.59
N ALA A 626 10.24 10.05 -13.61
CA ALA A 626 10.53 9.80 -15.01
C ALA A 626 11.98 10.18 -15.38
N THR A 627 12.46 11.32 -14.88
CA THR A 627 13.84 11.79 -15.08
C THR A 627 14.84 10.86 -14.40
N ALA A 628 14.51 10.35 -13.20
CA ALA A 628 15.31 9.37 -12.50
C ALA A 628 15.40 8.05 -13.28
N TYR A 629 14.29 7.55 -13.82
CA TYR A 629 14.27 6.37 -14.68
C TYR A 629 15.07 6.57 -15.95
N GLN A 630 14.92 7.71 -16.63
CA GLN A 630 15.70 8.06 -17.82
C GLN A 630 17.21 8.03 -17.52
N THR A 631 17.64 8.64 -16.41
CA THR A 631 19.05 8.69 -16.00
C THR A 631 19.60 7.29 -15.68
N ARG A 632 18.85 6.50 -14.90
CA ARG A 632 19.22 5.11 -14.55
C ARG A 632 19.30 4.23 -15.79
N ALA A 633 18.35 4.37 -16.73
CA ALA A 633 18.32 3.60 -17.97
C ALA A 633 19.49 3.97 -18.91
N LEU A 634 19.81 5.26 -19.07
CA LEU A 634 20.98 5.68 -19.86
C LEU A 634 22.29 5.15 -19.26
N THR A 635 22.41 5.18 -17.93
CA THR A 635 23.56 4.62 -17.22
C THR A 635 23.67 3.12 -17.47
N ALA A 636 22.57 2.38 -17.30
CA ALA A 636 22.52 0.94 -17.57
C ALA A 636 22.88 0.60 -19.03
N LEU A 637 22.31 1.30 -20.01
CA LEU A 637 22.61 1.10 -21.43
C LEU A 637 24.09 1.39 -21.76
N ARG A 638 24.66 2.45 -21.17
CA ARG A 638 26.09 2.76 -21.29
C ARG A 638 26.93 1.63 -20.74
N ASP A 639 26.62 1.15 -19.54
CA ASP A 639 27.41 0.12 -18.86
C ASP A 639 27.31 -1.22 -19.59
N LEU A 640 26.15 -1.55 -20.19
CA LEU A 640 25.99 -2.70 -21.09
C LEU A 640 26.85 -2.57 -22.36
N ALA A 641 26.90 -1.37 -22.96
CA ALA A 641 27.75 -1.10 -24.12
C ALA A 641 29.26 -1.15 -23.78
N ILE A 642 29.65 -0.75 -22.56
CA ILE A 642 31.03 -0.85 -22.06
C ILE A 642 31.42 -2.31 -21.81
N ALA A 643 30.55 -3.05 -21.13
CA ALA A 643 30.80 -4.44 -20.78
C ALA A 643 30.79 -5.38 -21.99
N ASN A 644 30.26 -4.92 -23.14
CA ASN A 644 30.04 -5.73 -24.33
C ASN A 644 29.30 -7.03 -23.99
N SER A 645 28.14 -6.88 -23.33
CA SER A 645 27.38 -8.00 -22.80
C SER A 645 27.10 -9.05 -23.88
N PRO A 646 27.38 -10.35 -23.62
CA PRO A 646 27.05 -11.42 -24.56
C PRO A 646 25.54 -11.69 -24.64
N VAL A 647 24.76 -11.20 -23.67
CA VAL A 647 23.31 -11.44 -23.57
C VAL A 647 22.49 -10.23 -24.02
N PHE A 648 22.95 -9.02 -23.68
CA PHE A 648 22.20 -7.79 -23.95
C PHE A 648 22.87 -6.96 -25.04
N ASN A 649 22.30 -6.96 -26.25
CA ASN A 649 22.78 -6.12 -27.33
C ASN A 649 22.35 -4.66 -27.14
N ALA A 650 23.24 -3.82 -26.62
CA ALA A 650 22.98 -2.39 -26.46
C ALA A 650 22.62 -1.68 -27.79
N GLY A 651 23.01 -2.25 -28.93
CA GLY A 651 22.65 -1.76 -30.26
C GLY A 651 21.14 -1.71 -30.51
N ASP A 652 20.35 -2.55 -29.83
CA ASP A 652 18.89 -2.57 -29.98
C ASP A 652 18.23 -1.28 -29.46
N ALA A 653 18.94 -0.50 -28.63
CA ALA A 653 18.50 0.83 -28.18
C ALA A 653 18.79 1.95 -29.19
N ALA A 654 19.51 1.71 -30.29
CA ALA A 654 20.00 2.76 -31.18
C ALA A 654 18.86 3.63 -31.75
N LEU A 655 17.81 3.04 -32.33
CA LEU A 655 16.70 3.81 -32.91
C LEU A 655 15.96 4.67 -31.87
N PRO A 656 15.54 4.12 -30.70
CA PRO A 656 15.01 4.94 -29.61
C PRO A 656 15.91 6.09 -29.17
N LEU A 657 17.22 5.84 -29.04
CA LEU A 657 18.19 6.84 -28.58
C LEU A 657 18.44 7.92 -29.64
N ILE A 658 18.44 7.59 -30.93
CA ILE A 658 18.51 8.58 -32.01
C ILE A 658 17.31 9.53 -31.94
N GLY A 659 16.10 9.00 -31.74
CA GLY A 659 14.92 9.82 -31.51
C GLY A 659 15.04 10.71 -30.26
N ALA A 660 15.59 10.17 -29.16
CA ALA A 660 15.83 10.95 -27.95
C ALA A 660 16.89 12.05 -28.15
N LEU A 661 17.95 11.80 -28.94
CA LEU A 661 19.02 12.76 -29.23
C LEU A 661 18.48 14.04 -29.92
N GLY A 662 17.46 13.90 -30.76
CA GLY A 662 16.82 15.03 -31.44
C GLY A 662 15.83 15.81 -30.57
N ASN A 663 15.24 15.16 -29.56
CA ASN A 663 14.15 15.73 -28.75
C ASN A 663 14.58 16.20 -27.35
N THR A 664 15.80 15.86 -26.92
CA THR A 664 16.32 16.21 -25.59
C THR A 664 17.38 17.32 -25.68
N LYS A 665 17.65 17.98 -24.54
CA LYS A 665 18.65 19.05 -24.43
C LYS A 665 19.51 18.87 -23.18
N GLY A 666 20.63 19.60 -23.11
CA GLY A 666 21.51 19.64 -21.95
C GLY A 666 22.05 18.26 -21.56
N LYS A 667 22.11 17.99 -20.26
CA LYS A 667 22.73 16.77 -19.70
C LYS A 667 22.14 15.46 -20.22
N VAL A 668 20.82 15.41 -20.46
CA VAL A 668 20.18 14.20 -21.00
C VAL A 668 20.64 13.94 -22.42
N ARG A 669 20.73 14.98 -23.26
CA ARG A 669 21.21 14.87 -24.65
C ARG A 669 22.66 14.39 -24.70
N GLU A 670 23.50 14.90 -23.79
CA GLU A 670 24.88 14.46 -23.62
C GLU A 670 24.96 12.95 -23.26
N GLN A 671 24.17 12.50 -22.29
CA GLN A 671 24.13 11.08 -21.89
C GLN A 671 23.65 10.18 -23.02
N VAL A 672 22.65 10.61 -23.79
CA VAL A 672 22.19 9.89 -24.99
C VAL A 672 23.32 9.79 -26.02
N ALA A 673 24.03 10.89 -26.29
CA ALA A 673 25.17 10.91 -27.21
C ALA A 673 26.33 10.02 -26.73
N GLU A 674 26.57 9.95 -25.41
CA GLU A 674 27.55 9.05 -24.80
C GLU A 674 27.21 7.57 -25.02
N VAL A 675 25.93 7.18 -24.91
CA VAL A 675 25.53 5.80 -25.22
C VAL A 675 25.69 5.53 -26.71
N LEU A 676 25.17 6.41 -27.56
CA LEU A 676 25.24 6.26 -29.03
C LEU A 676 26.68 6.14 -29.55
N SER A 677 27.64 6.85 -28.94
CA SER A 677 29.05 6.77 -29.39
C SER A 677 29.70 5.41 -29.14
N ARG A 678 29.08 4.57 -28.30
CA ARG A 678 29.52 3.22 -27.98
C ARG A 678 28.76 2.14 -28.76
N LEU A 679 27.77 2.51 -29.57
CA LEU A 679 27.01 1.56 -30.38
C LEU A 679 27.65 1.42 -31.76
N ASN A 680 27.92 0.18 -32.17
CA ASN A 680 28.40 -0.11 -33.51
C ASN A 680 27.23 -0.05 -34.51
N GLY A 681 27.06 1.08 -35.20
CA GLY A 681 26.05 1.18 -36.24
C GLY A 681 26.08 2.48 -37.02
N LYS A 682 25.90 2.38 -38.35
CA LYS A 682 25.84 3.53 -39.26
C LYS A 682 24.83 4.58 -38.79
N ASN A 683 23.63 4.17 -38.39
CA ASN A 683 22.58 5.10 -37.95
C ASN A 683 22.98 5.88 -36.69
N ALA A 684 23.68 5.26 -35.74
CA ALA A 684 24.12 5.93 -34.52
C ALA A 684 25.20 6.98 -34.82
N GLN A 685 26.21 6.62 -35.63
CA GLN A 685 27.28 7.54 -36.00
C GLN A 685 26.77 8.70 -36.89
N THR A 686 25.86 8.40 -37.82
CA THR A 686 25.17 9.39 -38.66
C THR A 686 24.40 10.40 -37.80
N ALA A 687 23.65 9.94 -36.80
CA ALA A 687 22.89 10.81 -35.91
C ALA A 687 23.78 11.69 -35.03
N LEU A 688 24.92 11.18 -34.55
CA LEU A 688 25.92 11.97 -33.84
C LEU A 688 26.54 13.05 -34.73
N ALA A 689 26.81 12.74 -36.00
CA ALA A 689 27.28 13.72 -36.97
C ALA A 689 26.24 14.80 -37.25
N ASP A 690 24.98 14.43 -37.46
CA ASP A 690 23.91 15.41 -37.66
C ASP A 690 23.71 16.30 -36.42
N ALA A 691 23.79 15.73 -35.22
CA ALA A 691 23.72 16.49 -33.97
C ALA A 691 24.91 17.45 -33.80
N ALA A 692 26.14 16.99 -34.10
CA ALA A 692 27.34 17.82 -34.07
C ALA A 692 27.29 18.97 -35.08
N LEU A 693 26.84 18.69 -36.31
CA LEU A 693 26.72 19.68 -37.39
C LEU A 693 25.58 20.68 -37.19
N SER A 694 24.65 20.40 -36.27
CA SER A 694 23.51 21.27 -35.96
C SER A 694 23.66 22.02 -34.63
N ALA A 695 24.70 21.70 -33.85
CA ALA A 695 24.99 22.35 -32.58
C ALA A 695 25.99 23.50 -32.75
N GLU A 696 26.07 24.38 -31.77
CA GLU A 696 27.00 25.51 -31.72
C GLU A 696 27.71 25.54 -30.34
N GLY A 697 28.83 26.26 -30.27
CA GLY A 697 29.56 26.49 -29.01
C GLY A 697 30.00 25.19 -28.30
N ASP A 698 29.82 25.14 -26.99
CA ASP A 698 30.23 24.02 -26.14
C ASP A 698 29.48 22.72 -26.48
N GLU A 699 28.21 22.82 -26.90
CA GLU A 699 27.42 21.64 -27.29
C GLU A 699 27.97 21.01 -28.57
N MET A 700 28.41 21.83 -29.54
CA MET A 700 29.10 21.33 -30.73
C MET A 700 30.37 20.58 -30.37
N MET A 701 31.20 21.16 -29.49
CA MET A 701 32.44 20.53 -29.03
C MET A 701 32.19 19.17 -28.38
N LEU A 702 31.17 19.10 -27.54
CA LEU A 702 30.75 17.87 -26.89
C LEU A 702 30.30 16.82 -27.91
N MET A 703 29.46 17.18 -28.87
CA MET A 703 28.96 16.24 -29.89
C MET A 703 30.07 15.78 -30.84
N VAL A 704 30.98 16.67 -31.23
CA VAL A 704 32.19 16.34 -32.01
C VAL A 704 33.07 15.35 -31.23
N ALA A 705 33.25 15.55 -29.93
CA ALA A 705 33.99 14.60 -29.09
C ALA A 705 33.33 13.21 -29.06
N LYS A 706 32.00 13.14 -28.86
CA LYS A 706 31.27 11.86 -28.89
C LYS A 706 31.34 11.17 -30.25
N LEU A 707 31.24 11.92 -31.35
CA LEU A 707 31.40 11.38 -32.69
C LEU A 707 32.84 10.87 -32.93
N THR A 708 33.84 11.61 -32.45
CA THR A 708 35.25 11.21 -32.52
C THR A 708 35.49 9.90 -31.77
N ASP A 709 34.92 9.75 -30.58
CA ASP A 709 35.00 8.50 -29.81
C ASP A 709 34.34 7.33 -30.53
N SER A 710 33.22 7.56 -31.23
CA SER A 710 32.59 6.56 -32.08
C SER A 710 33.49 6.15 -33.24
N ALA A 711 34.06 7.13 -33.95
CA ALA A 711 34.97 6.89 -35.07
C ALA A 711 36.25 6.14 -34.63
N LYS A 712 36.82 6.47 -33.46
CA LYS A 712 37.96 5.73 -32.89
C LYS A 712 37.64 4.26 -32.61
N ARG A 713 36.39 3.93 -32.27
CA ARG A 713 35.96 2.56 -31.95
C ARG A 713 35.58 1.75 -33.18
N PHE A 714 34.89 2.37 -34.13
CA PHE A 714 34.21 1.65 -35.22
C PHE A 714 34.66 2.07 -36.63
N GLY A 715 35.58 3.03 -36.73
CA GLY A 715 35.98 3.64 -38.00
C GLY A 715 34.90 4.56 -38.57
N ASN A 716 35.04 4.89 -39.85
CA ASN A 716 34.10 5.74 -40.57
C ASN A 716 32.90 4.93 -41.11
N LEU A 717 31.73 5.24 -40.57
CA LEU A 717 30.42 4.75 -41.00
C LEU A 717 29.53 5.90 -41.54
N LEU A 718 30.08 7.10 -41.73
CA LEU A 718 29.36 8.29 -42.18
C LEU A 718 29.08 8.26 -43.68
N GLU A 719 28.09 9.05 -44.08
CA GLU A 719 27.80 9.29 -45.49
C GLU A 719 28.72 10.36 -46.08
N GLU A 720 29.03 10.28 -47.38
CA GLU A 720 29.93 11.21 -48.08
C GLU A 720 29.53 12.69 -47.89
N ARG A 721 28.22 12.96 -47.88
CA ARG A 721 27.68 14.31 -47.60
C ARG A 721 28.06 14.82 -46.21
N GLN A 722 28.10 13.94 -45.21
CA GLN A 722 28.42 14.31 -43.83
C GLN A 722 29.93 14.48 -43.68
N VAL A 723 30.72 13.59 -44.28
CA VAL A 723 32.17 13.72 -44.37
C VAL A 723 32.55 15.07 -44.99
N SER A 724 31.94 15.42 -46.13
CA SER A 724 32.16 16.70 -46.81
C SER A 724 31.81 17.92 -45.94
N ARG A 725 30.72 17.83 -45.15
CA ARG A 725 30.34 18.91 -44.22
C ARG A 725 31.30 19.04 -43.05
N ILE A 726 31.79 17.93 -42.50
CA ILE A 726 32.78 17.91 -41.41
C ILE A 726 34.12 18.47 -41.89
N THR A 727 34.60 18.05 -43.06
CA THR A 727 35.87 18.56 -43.61
C THR A 727 35.77 20.04 -43.97
N ALA A 728 34.61 20.54 -44.39
CA ALA A 728 34.39 21.96 -44.62
C ALA A 728 34.44 22.82 -43.35
N LEU A 729 34.38 22.23 -42.16
CA LEU A 729 34.57 22.91 -40.87
C LEU A 729 36.04 22.94 -40.43
N ALA A 730 36.92 22.18 -41.07
CA ALA A 730 38.33 22.14 -40.71
C ALA A 730 38.99 23.53 -40.82
N GLY A 731 39.73 23.93 -39.79
CA GLY A 731 40.42 25.22 -39.72
C GLY A 731 39.50 26.44 -39.51
N LYS A 732 38.20 26.24 -39.24
CA LYS A 732 37.26 27.29 -38.86
C LYS A 732 37.02 27.28 -37.35
N GLY A 733 36.57 28.40 -36.78
CA GLY A 733 36.23 28.54 -35.36
C GLY A 733 37.42 28.92 -34.48
N SER A 734 37.33 28.66 -33.17
CA SER A 734 38.46 28.81 -32.24
C SER A 734 39.52 27.73 -32.47
N ASP A 735 40.74 27.94 -31.97
CA ASP A 735 41.82 26.93 -32.06
C ASP A 735 41.41 25.58 -31.43
N GLU A 736 40.64 25.63 -30.35
CA GLU A 736 40.10 24.45 -29.69
C GLU A 736 39.08 23.71 -30.58
N GLN A 737 38.16 24.44 -31.21
CA GLN A 737 37.20 23.89 -32.17
C GLN A 737 37.88 23.29 -33.39
N ALA A 738 38.85 24.01 -33.97
CA ALA A 738 39.61 23.53 -35.11
C ALA A 738 40.38 22.25 -34.78
N THR A 739 40.96 22.17 -33.57
CA THR A 739 41.68 20.98 -33.09
C THR A 739 40.74 19.79 -32.89
N ALA A 740 39.54 20.00 -32.32
CA ALA A 740 38.56 18.93 -32.14
C ALA A 740 38.04 18.38 -33.48
N ILE A 741 37.71 19.27 -34.44
CA ILE A 741 37.31 18.87 -35.80
C ILE A 741 38.46 18.12 -36.51
N ALA A 742 39.70 18.57 -36.38
CA ALA A 742 40.86 17.87 -36.92
C ALA A 742 41.04 16.48 -36.29
N GLY A 743 40.84 16.37 -34.97
CA GLY A 743 40.84 15.10 -34.26
C GLY A 743 39.76 14.13 -34.75
N LEU A 744 38.55 14.65 -35.03
CA LEU A 744 37.47 13.88 -35.65
C LEU A 744 37.84 13.38 -37.04
N ILE A 745 38.34 14.25 -37.90
CA ILE A 745 38.77 13.90 -39.27
C ILE A 745 39.85 12.82 -39.24
N GLY A 746 40.82 12.95 -38.33
CA GLY A 746 41.84 11.93 -38.11
C GLY A 746 41.24 10.60 -37.63
N ALA A 747 40.28 10.62 -36.71
CA ALA A 747 39.61 9.41 -36.21
C ALA A 747 38.76 8.71 -37.28
N LEU A 748 38.21 9.45 -38.25
CA LEU A 748 37.49 8.89 -39.39
C LEU A 748 38.42 8.21 -40.40
N ASN A 749 39.74 8.42 -40.31
CA ASN A 749 40.75 7.85 -41.21
C ASN A 749 40.38 8.05 -42.70
N LEU A 750 40.01 9.29 -43.05
CA LEU A 750 39.59 9.65 -44.41
C LEU A 750 40.75 9.48 -45.41
N PRO A 751 40.46 9.24 -46.70
CA PRO A 751 41.51 9.16 -47.71
C PRO A 751 42.24 10.50 -47.91
N ASN A 752 43.48 10.46 -48.38
CA ASN A 752 44.38 11.62 -48.43
C ASN A 752 43.85 12.78 -49.29
N ASP A 753 43.08 12.49 -50.33
CA ASP A 753 42.40 13.49 -51.18
C ASP A 753 41.46 14.41 -50.38
N SER A 754 40.84 13.88 -49.33
CA SER A 754 39.92 14.57 -48.43
C SER A 754 40.65 15.42 -47.38
N ILE A 755 41.94 15.16 -47.14
CA ILE A 755 42.78 15.82 -46.11
C ILE A 755 43.69 16.90 -46.73
N LEU A 756 44.10 16.74 -47.99
CA LEU A 756 44.99 17.66 -48.70
C LEU A 756 44.58 19.15 -48.66
N PRO A 757 43.29 19.52 -48.81
CA PRO A 757 42.86 20.92 -48.71
C PRO A 757 43.09 21.53 -47.32
N ILE A 758 43.04 20.72 -46.27
CA ILE A 758 43.22 21.14 -44.87
C ILE A 758 44.69 21.43 -44.59
N LEU A 759 45.59 20.53 -45.03
CA LEU A 759 47.04 20.69 -44.88
C LEU A 759 47.62 21.88 -45.65
N LYS A 760 46.97 22.26 -46.76
CA LYS A 760 47.34 23.45 -47.55
C LYS A 760 46.79 24.76 -46.98
N GLY A 761 46.09 24.74 -45.84
CA GLY A 761 45.55 25.94 -45.19
C GLY A 761 44.46 26.63 -46.01
N GLY A 762 43.66 25.89 -46.77
CA GLY A 762 42.55 26.46 -47.56
C GLY A 762 42.97 27.28 -48.79
N LYS A 763 44.25 27.27 -49.18
CA LYS A 763 44.69 27.83 -50.47
C LYS A 763 44.49 26.77 -51.55
N GLN A 764 43.55 27.03 -52.47
CA GLN A 764 43.43 26.28 -53.72
C GLN A 764 44.71 26.38 -54.54
#